data_AF-A0A3L7QMG2-F1
#
_entry.id   AF-A0A3L7QMG2-F1
#
_cell.length_a   1.000
_cell.length_b   1.000
_cell.length_c   1.000
_cell.angle_alpha   90.00
_cell.angle_beta   90.00
_cell.angle_gamma   90.00
#
_symmetry.space_group_name_H-M   'P 1'
#
loop_
_entity.id
_entity.type
_entity.pdbx_description
1 polymer ?
#
loop_
_entity_poly.entity_id
_entity_poly.type
_entity_poly.pdbx_seq_one_letter_code
_entity_poly.pdbx_strand_id
1 'polypeptide(L)'
;MTAANCSTRQAPPPRWSDWIPCMTKPHITLLSALLIAILLGAQSDVNAEGNKDIAVPDFTAGDPIPKDARHDWNLGATGARGWIYCDKMVTSDARQIAITKVVQGSPADGVLAVGDVLLGVGGQPFSYDPRTEFGKALTAAESEAGGGKLQVTRWRVGKTENVVLQVPVLGNYSATAPYDCPKSTRILEQGCRALAARVASADYPDQDPITRSLNALALLASGDPGYLPLVKKEAEWAADYSSDSMQTWHYGYVMMLLSEYVIATGDQSVMPGLNRLALEAAEGQSAVGSWGHGFALSSGRLGGYGMMNSPGVPLTISLVLAREAGVKAPEVDRAIELSSRLLRFYVGKGAIPYGDHHPWIENHDDNGKCGMGAVLFNLLGESRSAEFFSRMSVASHGPERDTGHTGNFFNLLWAVPGVALSGPQSTGAWMQEYGAWYFDLARQSDGSFSHQGPPEKDNDSYEGWDGTGSYLLAYAMPLKKIYLTGRRPSVVPQLDAVASNALIQDGRGWNNKDRHSFYDSLDADQILERLGSWSPIVRERASITLARGKQVPLLSVIEMLESPSIEARYGACQALIAMRGKAAPAVEPLRKLLGHTDLWLRIKAAEALASIGKPASHTVPELLELLAQVDPQNDPRGMQQRYLTFALFENGEGMLSRSLDGVDDELLYQAVRAGLKNQDGRARGSLGSVYRNLSSEKIKPLLPAIHQAIIEPAPSGEMFADSIRVEGLRLLAKHRIEDGIIACVRYTREQNPWASQERTPELMKILLSYGTHAKAVIPELTKLADYFEKDEPNFPPALMLMKAKTVRETIRKIEASTETPELTPLQPK
;
A
#
# COMPACT_ATOMS: atom_id res chain seq x y z
N MET A 1 42.33 30.40 -13.76
CA MET A 1 41.62 30.79 -14.99
C MET A 1 40.83 29.58 -15.48
N THR A 2 39.50 29.73 -15.56
CA THR A 2 38.49 28.95 -16.35
C THR A 2 38.52 27.41 -16.20
N ALA A 3 37.68 26.73 -15.41
CA ALA A 3 36.21 26.63 -15.41
C ALA A 3 35.59 26.19 -16.75
N ALA A 4 35.11 24.94 -16.84
CA ALA A 4 34.04 24.51 -17.76
C ALA A 4 33.40 23.16 -17.32
N ASN A 5 32.11 23.25 -16.98
CA ASN A 5 31.01 22.29 -17.18
C ASN A 5 31.08 20.87 -16.62
N CYS A 6 30.54 20.71 -15.40
CA CYS A 6 29.95 19.45 -14.93
C CYS A 6 28.42 19.64 -14.89
N SER A 7 27.73 19.16 -15.93
CA SER A 7 26.27 19.27 -16.06
C SER A 7 25.58 18.18 -15.24
N THR A 8 24.69 18.63 -14.37
CA THR A 8 23.62 17.91 -13.67
C THR A 8 22.85 16.94 -14.58
N ARG A 9 22.83 15.65 -14.22
CA ARG A 9 21.74 14.72 -14.56
C ARG A 9 21.27 14.05 -13.27
N GLN A 10 20.14 14.52 -12.76
CA GLN A 10 19.33 13.83 -11.76
C GLN A 10 18.61 12.67 -12.48
N ALA A 11 18.79 11.45 -11.98
CA ALA A 11 18.06 10.27 -12.46
C ALA A 11 16.63 10.25 -11.86
N PRO A 12 15.63 9.67 -12.56
CA PRO A 12 14.30 9.43 -11.99
C PRO A 12 14.36 8.42 -10.84
N PRO A 13 13.36 8.35 -9.95
CA PRO A 13 13.36 7.43 -8.82
C PRO A 13 13.41 5.97 -9.30
N PRO A 14 14.01 5.06 -8.50
CA PRO A 14 14.20 3.69 -8.93
C PRO A 14 12.86 2.94 -9.01
N ARG A 15 12.73 2.07 -10.02
CA ARG A 15 11.66 1.04 -10.02
C ARG A 15 12.07 -0.06 -9.04
N TRP A 16 11.12 -0.89 -8.60
CA TRP A 16 11.37 -2.05 -7.72
C TRP A 16 12.47 -3.01 -8.23
N SER A 17 12.89 -2.91 -9.50
CA SER A 17 14.06 -3.61 -10.07
C SER A 17 15.42 -3.17 -9.50
N ASP A 18 15.50 -2.02 -8.83
CA ASP A 18 16.78 -1.36 -8.53
C ASP A 18 17.30 -1.68 -7.11
N TRP A 19 16.70 -2.63 -6.39
CA TRP A 19 17.11 -3.09 -5.06
C TRP A 19 17.94 -4.38 -5.05
N ILE A 20 18.66 -4.69 -6.13
CA ILE A 20 19.64 -5.79 -6.15
C ILE A 20 21.04 -5.24 -5.81
N PRO A 21 21.69 -5.66 -4.69
CA PRO A 21 23.04 -5.21 -4.38
C PRO A 21 24.05 -5.78 -5.39
N CYS A 22 24.74 -4.88 -6.09
CA CYS A 22 25.82 -5.20 -7.03
C CYS A 22 27.03 -5.78 -6.27
N MET A 23 27.33 -7.07 -6.45
CA MET A 23 28.64 -7.64 -6.13
C MET A 23 29.42 -7.91 -7.42
N THR A 24 30.63 -7.40 -7.46
CA THR A 24 31.61 -7.44 -8.55
C THR A 24 32.05 -8.86 -8.94
N LYS A 25 32.14 -9.14 -10.25
CA LYS A 25 32.67 -10.38 -10.87
C LYS A 25 34.21 -10.44 -10.83
N PRO A 26 34.81 -11.64 -11.00
CA PRO A 26 35.62 -11.85 -12.21
C PRO A 26 35.33 -13.18 -12.95
N HIS A 27 35.76 -13.18 -14.20
CA HIS A 27 35.48 -14.07 -15.34
C HIS A 27 36.18 -15.45 -15.29
N ILE A 28 35.63 -16.46 -16.01
CA ILE A 28 36.22 -17.13 -17.21
C ILE A 28 35.43 -18.41 -17.63
N THR A 29 34.83 -18.32 -18.83
CA THR A 29 34.45 -19.31 -19.90
C THR A 29 33.99 -20.75 -19.56
N LEU A 30 32.77 -21.19 -19.91
CA LEU A 30 32.12 -21.47 -21.22
C LEU A 30 32.17 -22.97 -21.60
N LEU A 31 31.00 -23.63 -21.51
CA LEU A 31 30.40 -24.62 -22.43
C LEU A 31 29.58 -25.67 -21.66
N SER A 32 28.28 -25.44 -21.57
CA SER A 32 27.18 -26.43 -21.64
C SER A 32 25.87 -25.75 -21.23
N ALA A 33 25.29 -24.96 -22.15
CA ALA A 33 23.95 -24.40 -22.01
C ALA A 33 23.07 -25.00 -23.11
N LEU A 34 22.14 -25.88 -22.74
CA LEU A 34 20.85 -26.05 -23.40
C LEU A 34 19.90 -26.78 -22.43
N LEU A 35 18.70 -26.22 -22.30
CA LEU A 35 17.54 -26.61 -21.47
C LEU A 35 17.47 -26.09 -20.03
N ILE A 36 16.43 -25.27 -19.83
CA ILE A 36 15.93 -24.62 -18.60
C ILE A 36 16.62 -23.30 -18.24
N ALA A 37 16.49 -22.33 -19.15
CA ALA A 37 16.54 -20.89 -18.89
C ALA A 37 15.73 -20.16 -19.99
N ILE A 38 14.43 -20.00 -19.78
CA ILE A 38 13.51 -19.09 -20.49
C ILE A 38 12.47 -18.71 -19.42
N LEU A 39 12.67 -17.68 -18.61
CA LEU A 39 12.51 -16.28 -18.95
C LEU A 39 13.43 -15.44 -18.04
N LEU A 40 14.63 -15.10 -18.53
CA LEU A 40 15.37 -13.87 -18.21
C LEU A 40 16.54 -13.75 -19.21
N GLY A 41 16.35 -12.89 -20.21
CA GLY A 41 17.39 -12.16 -20.94
C GLY A 41 18.21 -12.89 -22.02
N ALA A 42 17.75 -12.84 -23.27
CA ALA A 42 18.65 -12.72 -24.42
C ALA A 42 18.63 -11.25 -24.89
N GLN A 43 19.73 -10.53 -24.65
CA GLN A 43 20.11 -9.40 -25.48
C GLN A 43 20.85 -9.97 -26.69
N SER A 44 20.20 -9.95 -27.85
CA SER A 44 20.85 -9.89 -29.15
C SER A 44 20.34 -8.62 -29.80
N ASP A 45 21.26 -7.77 -30.26
CA ASP A 45 21.09 -6.43 -30.83
C ASP A 45 19.81 -6.21 -31.65
N VAL A 46 18.72 -5.94 -30.93
CA VAL A 46 17.48 -5.37 -31.47
C VAL A 46 17.12 -4.26 -30.48
N ASN A 47 17.71 -3.10 -30.76
CA ASN A 47 17.45 -1.80 -30.18
C ASN A 47 17.17 -1.76 -28.66
N ALA A 48 18.10 -1.09 -27.95
CA ALA A 48 17.69 -0.05 -27.02
C ALA A 48 16.76 0.96 -27.74
N GLU A 49 15.52 0.59 -28.00
CA GLU A 49 14.46 1.57 -27.96
C GLU A 49 14.25 1.79 -26.48
N GLY A 50 14.55 3.00 -26.00
CA GLY A 50 14.10 3.40 -24.68
C GLY A 50 12.60 3.15 -24.56
N ASN A 51 12.03 3.46 -23.40
CA ASN A 51 10.63 3.83 -23.38
C ASN A 51 10.49 5.01 -24.36
N LYS A 52 10.27 4.73 -25.65
CA LYS A 52 9.95 5.73 -26.65
C LYS A 52 8.63 6.24 -26.13
N ASP A 53 8.65 7.49 -25.66
CA ASP A 53 7.45 8.23 -25.35
C ASP A 53 6.45 7.92 -26.46
N ILE A 54 5.32 7.29 -26.12
CA ILE A 54 4.25 7.09 -27.10
C ILE A 54 3.89 8.51 -27.50
N ALA A 55 4.19 8.90 -28.74
CA ALA A 55 3.78 10.19 -29.25
C ALA A 55 2.27 10.29 -29.08
N VAL A 56 1.78 11.42 -28.58
CA VAL A 56 0.34 11.65 -28.39
C VAL A 56 -0.33 11.44 -29.76
N PRO A 57 -1.20 10.41 -29.93
CA PRO A 57 -1.79 10.12 -31.23
C PRO A 57 -2.67 11.27 -31.71
N ASP A 58 -2.65 11.53 -33.02
CA ASP A 58 -3.64 12.37 -33.68
C ASP A 58 -4.61 11.50 -34.49
N PHE A 59 -5.74 11.16 -33.87
CA PHE A 59 -6.78 10.36 -34.50
C PHE A 59 -7.44 11.08 -35.68
N THR A 60 -7.37 12.41 -35.74
CA THR A 60 -7.86 13.18 -36.89
C THR A 60 -6.93 13.11 -38.10
N ALA A 61 -5.65 12.80 -37.87
CA ALA A 61 -4.66 12.50 -38.90
C ALA A 61 -4.64 11.01 -39.30
N GLY A 62 -5.44 10.17 -38.63
CA GLY A 62 -5.55 8.74 -38.92
C GLY A 62 -4.62 7.84 -38.10
N ASP A 63 -3.98 8.37 -37.04
CA ASP A 63 -3.22 7.54 -36.12
C ASP A 63 -4.14 6.51 -35.43
N PRO A 64 -3.76 5.23 -35.30
CA PRO A 64 -4.56 4.25 -34.60
C PRO A 64 -4.35 4.31 -33.08
N ILE A 65 -5.32 3.80 -32.31
CA ILE A 65 -5.08 3.47 -30.90
C ILE A 65 -3.96 2.41 -30.85
N PRO A 66 -2.92 2.57 -30.00
CA PRO A 66 -1.85 1.58 -29.87
C PRO A 66 -2.42 0.20 -29.55
N LYS A 67 -1.96 -0.85 -30.26
CA LYS A 67 -2.52 -2.22 -30.15
C LYS A 67 -2.45 -2.82 -28.75
N ASP A 68 -1.50 -2.36 -27.95
CA ASP A 68 -1.25 -2.78 -26.59
C ASP A 68 -1.82 -1.81 -25.54
N ALA A 69 -2.53 -0.76 -25.97
CA ALA A 69 -3.31 0.14 -25.10
C ALA A 69 -4.79 -0.25 -25.14
N ARG A 70 -5.21 -1.05 -24.17
CA ARG A 70 -6.53 -1.70 -24.16
C ARG A 70 -7.56 -0.97 -23.29
N HIS A 71 -7.09 -0.16 -22.36
CA HIS A 71 -7.95 0.50 -21.40
C HIS A 71 -8.65 1.72 -22.00
N ASP A 72 -9.98 1.74 -21.89
CA ASP A 72 -10.84 2.87 -22.28
C ASP A 72 -11.78 3.23 -21.12
N TRP A 73 -12.37 4.43 -21.16
CA TRP A 73 -13.21 4.95 -20.08
C TRP A 73 -14.68 5.04 -20.49
N ASN A 74 -15.59 4.80 -19.54
CA ASN A 74 -16.98 5.14 -19.73
C ASN A 74 -17.16 6.66 -19.76
N LEU A 75 -17.85 7.19 -20.78
CA LEU A 75 -18.09 8.62 -20.95
C LEU A 75 -19.43 9.02 -20.31
N GLY A 76 -19.63 8.59 -19.07
CA GLY A 76 -20.83 8.85 -18.28
C GLY A 76 -22.11 8.27 -18.86
N ALA A 77 -23.23 8.94 -18.54
CA ALA A 77 -24.57 8.50 -18.93
C ALA A 77 -24.86 8.66 -20.43
N THR A 78 -23.85 8.93 -21.25
CA THR A 78 -23.98 9.04 -22.71
C THR A 78 -24.16 7.68 -23.38
N GLY A 79 -23.68 6.60 -22.75
CA GLY A 79 -23.59 5.27 -23.34
C GLY A 79 -22.45 5.10 -24.37
N ALA A 80 -21.52 6.07 -24.44
CA ALA A 80 -20.28 5.93 -25.18
C ALA A 80 -19.11 5.55 -24.27
N ARG A 81 -18.14 4.83 -24.82
CA ARG A 81 -16.79 4.67 -24.23
C ARG A 81 -15.76 5.32 -25.14
N GLY A 82 -14.66 5.74 -24.55
CA GLY A 82 -13.59 6.40 -25.29
C GLY A 82 -12.20 6.11 -24.73
N TRP A 83 -11.26 5.92 -25.64
CA TRP A 83 -9.84 5.82 -25.33
C TRP A 83 -9.24 7.22 -25.22
N ILE A 84 -8.41 7.42 -24.20
CA ILE A 84 -7.75 8.70 -23.88
C ILE A 84 -6.27 8.42 -23.70
N TYR A 85 -5.42 9.24 -24.30
CA TYR A 85 -3.98 9.11 -24.12
C TYR A 85 -3.60 9.33 -22.65
N CYS A 86 -2.77 8.43 -22.11
CA CYS A 86 -2.19 8.57 -20.79
C CYS A 86 -0.66 8.45 -20.82
N ASP A 87 0.00 9.20 -19.94
CA ASP A 87 1.43 9.10 -19.65
C ASP A 87 1.62 9.22 -18.15
N LYS A 88 2.39 8.30 -17.54
CA LYS A 88 2.67 8.28 -16.09
C LYS A 88 1.44 8.53 -15.22
N MET A 89 0.40 7.70 -15.36
CA MET A 89 -0.80 7.77 -14.52
C MET A 89 -1.52 9.12 -14.55
N VAL A 90 -1.47 9.85 -15.67
CA VAL A 90 -2.30 11.03 -15.94
C VAL A 90 -2.67 11.10 -17.42
N THR A 91 -3.73 11.83 -17.73
CA THR A 91 -4.23 12.10 -19.11
C THR A 91 -4.05 13.57 -19.50
N SER A 92 -3.19 14.32 -18.79
CA SER A 92 -3.06 15.77 -18.92
C SER A 92 -2.54 16.27 -20.28
N ASP A 93 -1.89 15.41 -21.06
CA ASP A 93 -1.44 15.74 -22.43
C ASP A 93 -2.47 15.36 -23.52
N ALA A 94 -3.54 14.62 -23.16
CA ALA A 94 -4.54 14.22 -24.14
C ALA A 94 -5.38 15.41 -24.59
N ARG A 95 -5.60 15.52 -25.91
CA ARG A 95 -6.46 16.55 -26.51
C ARG A 95 -7.58 15.96 -27.35
N GLN A 96 -7.68 14.63 -27.37
CA GLN A 96 -8.64 13.87 -28.15
C GLN A 96 -9.14 12.68 -27.35
N ILE A 97 -10.41 12.33 -27.54
CA ILE A 97 -11.00 11.08 -27.06
C ILE A 97 -11.45 10.28 -28.28
N ALA A 98 -10.91 9.09 -28.50
CA ALA A 98 -11.30 8.22 -29.60
C ALA A 98 -12.46 7.31 -29.16
N ILE A 99 -13.61 7.37 -29.84
CA ILE A 99 -14.78 6.57 -29.48
C ILE A 99 -14.56 5.11 -29.83
N THR A 100 -14.62 4.26 -28.80
CA THR A 100 -14.37 2.81 -28.86
C THR A 100 -15.66 1.99 -28.84
N LYS A 101 -16.74 2.52 -28.23
CA LYS A 101 -18.03 1.84 -28.13
C LYS A 101 -19.17 2.85 -28.02
N VAL A 102 -20.32 2.50 -28.59
CA VAL A 102 -21.61 3.19 -28.40
C VAL A 102 -22.68 2.13 -28.12
N VAL A 103 -23.41 2.28 -27.02
CA VAL A 103 -24.50 1.38 -26.63
C VAL A 103 -25.77 1.74 -27.40
N GLN A 104 -26.44 0.74 -27.97
CA GLN A 104 -27.70 0.93 -28.68
C GLN A 104 -28.79 1.47 -27.73
N GLY A 105 -29.59 2.43 -28.19
CA GLY A 105 -30.65 3.08 -27.41
C GLY A 105 -30.15 4.08 -26.36
N SER A 106 -28.84 4.32 -26.28
CA SER A 106 -28.26 5.32 -25.39
C SER A 106 -28.31 6.74 -25.98
N PRO A 107 -28.07 7.80 -25.18
CA PRO A 107 -27.98 9.18 -25.69
C PRO A 107 -26.95 9.40 -26.81
N ALA A 108 -25.92 8.54 -26.91
CA ALA A 108 -24.92 8.57 -27.97
C ALA A 108 -25.34 7.80 -29.23
N ASP A 109 -26.35 6.93 -29.16
CA ASP A 109 -26.80 6.14 -30.31
C ASP A 109 -27.33 7.05 -31.43
N GLY A 110 -26.92 6.76 -32.67
CA GLY A 110 -27.21 7.59 -33.84
C GLY A 110 -26.51 8.95 -33.89
N VAL A 111 -25.93 9.45 -32.79
CA VAL A 111 -25.19 10.73 -32.73
C VAL A 111 -23.68 10.50 -32.84
N LEU A 112 -23.14 9.54 -32.08
CA LEU A 112 -21.75 9.11 -32.14
C LEU A 112 -21.65 7.72 -32.77
N ALA A 113 -20.46 7.38 -33.25
CA ALA A 113 -20.12 6.07 -33.77
C ALA A 113 -18.66 5.73 -33.43
N VAL A 114 -18.34 4.43 -33.42
CA VAL A 114 -16.94 3.97 -33.30
C VAL A 114 -16.11 4.57 -34.44
N GLY A 115 -14.95 5.12 -34.10
CA GLY A 115 -14.08 5.86 -35.02
C GLY A 115 -14.29 7.38 -35.04
N ASP A 116 -15.30 7.88 -34.33
CA ASP A 116 -15.39 9.32 -34.03
C ASP A 116 -14.27 9.74 -33.08
N VAL A 117 -13.87 11.01 -33.21
CA VAL A 117 -12.90 11.64 -32.31
C VAL A 117 -13.57 12.86 -31.66
N LEU A 118 -13.58 12.90 -30.34
CA LEU A 118 -14.02 14.10 -29.62
C LEU A 118 -12.82 15.01 -29.40
N LEU A 119 -12.97 16.28 -29.78
CA LEU A 119 -11.91 17.30 -29.68
C LEU A 119 -12.16 18.29 -28.54
N GLY A 120 -13.35 18.25 -27.94
CA GLY A 120 -13.76 19.21 -26.92
C GLY A 120 -15.20 19.04 -26.47
N VAL A 121 -15.56 19.80 -25.43
CA VAL A 121 -16.88 19.80 -24.78
C VAL A 121 -17.32 21.22 -24.47
N GLY A 122 -18.63 21.48 -24.44
CA GLY A 122 -19.17 22.80 -24.10
C GLY A 122 -18.70 23.93 -25.04
N GLY A 123 -18.37 23.59 -26.28
CA GLY A 123 -17.86 24.55 -27.28
C GLY A 123 -16.39 24.93 -27.13
N GLN A 124 -15.64 24.29 -26.22
CA GLN A 124 -14.20 24.51 -26.03
C GLN A 124 -13.40 23.25 -26.36
N PRO A 125 -12.22 23.37 -27.01
CA PRO A 125 -11.29 22.25 -27.15
C PRO A 125 -10.82 21.74 -25.80
N PHE A 126 -10.45 20.46 -25.72
CA PHE A 126 -9.82 19.93 -24.51
C PHE A 126 -8.52 20.70 -24.21
N SER A 127 -8.32 21.11 -22.96
CA SER A 127 -7.18 21.96 -22.57
C SER A 127 -6.24 21.32 -21.54
N TYR A 128 -6.79 20.41 -20.74
CA TYR A 128 -6.12 19.64 -19.69
C TYR A 128 -6.54 18.16 -19.79
N ASP A 129 -6.91 17.51 -18.68
CA ASP A 129 -7.42 16.14 -18.58
C ASP A 129 -8.83 16.06 -19.19
N PRO A 130 -9.01 15.36 -20.33
CA PRO A 130 -10.31 15.24 -20.98
C PRO A 130 -11.36 14.52 -20.12
N ARG A 131 -10.96 13.65 -19.17
CA ARG A 131 -11.88 12.99 -18.24
C ARG A 131 -12.54 14.04 -17.35
N THR A 132 -11.72 14.87 -16.70
CA THR A 132 -12.22 15.93 -15.81
C THR A 132 -13.09 16.92 -16.56
N GLU A 133 -12.66 17.38 -17.75
CA GLU A 133 -13.42 18.34 -18.54
C GLU A 133 -14.75 17.76 -19.04
N PHE A 134 -14.73 16.52 -19.55
CA PHE A 134 -15.94 15.83 -20.02
C PHE A 134 -16.93 15.57 -18.87
N GLY A 135 -16.44 15.07 -17.73
CA GLY A 135 -17.28 14.83 -16.55
C GLY A 135 -17.93 16.11 -16.03
N LYS A 136 -17.18 17.23 -15.96
CA LYS A 136 -17.73 18.54 -15.58
C LYS A 136 -18.77 19.05 -16.59
N ALA A 137 -18.53 18.88 -17.89
CA ALA A 137 -19.50 19.23 -18.93
C ALA A 137 -20.77 18.38 -18.83
N LEU A 138 -20.65 17.09 -18.52
CA LEU A 138 -21.78 16.21 -18.25
C LEU A 138 -22.57 16.70 -17.02
N THR A 139 -21.91 16.98 -15.90
CA THR A 139 -22.56 17.54 -14.71
C THR A 139 -23.33 18.83 -15.04
N ALA A 140 -22.75 19.71 -15.85
CA ALA A 140 -23.39 20.95 -16.27
C ALA A 140 -24.60 20.70 -17.19
N ALA A 141 -24.51 19.76 -18.13
CA ALA A 141 -25.59 19.39 -19.03
C ALA A 141 -26.80 18.80 -18.28
N GLU A 142 -26.57 18.00 -17.25
CA GLU A 142 -27.62 17.40 -16.43
C GLU A 142 -28.31 18.38 -15.47
N SER A 143 -27.82 19.61 -15.35
CA SER A 143 -28.48 20.67 -14.59
C SER A 143 -29.76 21.16 -15.29
N GLU A 144 -30.64 21.82 -14.54
CA GLU A 144 -31.84 22.44 -15.12
C GLU A 144 -31.48 23.49 -16.19
N ALA A 145 -30.42 24.27 -15.95
CA ALA A 145 -29.92 25.26 -16.90
C ALA A 145 -29.31 24.62 -18.16
N GLY A 146 -28.65 23.46 -18.00
CA GLY A 146 -28.09 22.68 -19.10
C GLY A 146 -29.15 22.00 -19.97
N GLY A 147 -30.34 21.74 -19.41
CA GLY A 147 -31.49 21.19 -20.15
C GLY A 147 -31.23 19.83 -20.80
N GLY A 148 -30.26 19.07 -20.26
CA GLY A 148 -29.85 17.78 -20.78
C GLY A 148 -29.00 17.85 -22.05
N LYS A 149 -28.52 19.04 -22.45
CA LYS A 149 -27.81 19.23 -23.72
C LYS A 149 -26.30 19.18 -23.49
N LEU A 150 -25.71 18.00 -23.65
CA LEU A 150 -24.26 17.84 -23.63
C LEU A 150 -23.70 18.10 -25.03
N GLN A 151 -23.15 19.29 -25.25
CA GLN A 151 -22.50 19.63 -26.52
C GLN A 151 -21.06 19.08 -26.56
N VAL A 152 -20.73 18.33 -27.61
CA VAL A 152 -19.38 17.82 -27.88
C VAL A 152 -18.92 18.22 -29.28
N THR A 153 -17.63 18.51 -29.43
CA THR A 153 -17.01 18.79 -30.73
C THR A 153 -16.52 17.48 -31.32
N ARG A 154 -17.25 16.96 -32.30
CA ARG A 154 -16.98 15.67 -32.95
C ARG A 154 -16.26 15.89 -34.28
N TRP A 155 -15.20 15.14 -34.49
CA TRP A 155 -14.60 14.93 -35.81
C TRP A 155 -14.99 13.56 -36.37
N ARG A 156 -15.39 13.53 -37.64
CA ARG A 156 -15.71 12.30 -38.40
C ARG A 156 -15.32 12.51 -39.87
N VAL A 157 -14.42 11.69 -40.40
CA VAL A 157 -14.04 11.65 -41.83
C VAL A 157 -13.74 13.06 -42.37
N GLY A 158 -12.83 13.78 -41.71
CA GLY A 158 -12.37 15.11 -42.14
C GLY A 158 -13.31 16.27 -41.82
N LYS A 159 -14.48 16.02 -41.23
CA LYS A 159 -15.43 17.06 -40.83
C LYS A 159 -15.47 17.22 -39.32
N THR A 160 -15.26 18.44 -38.83
CA THR A 160 -15.46 18.82 -37.42
C THR A 160 -16.79 19.54 -37.28
N GLU A 161 -17.64 19.10 -36.35
CA GLU A 161 -18.91 19.74 -36.04
C GLU A 161 -19.29 19.60 -34.56
N ASN A 162 -20.06 20.56 -34.06
CA ASN A 162 -20.63 20.47 -32.72
C ASN A 162 -21.94 19.67 -32.79
N VAL A 163 -21.99 18.56 -32.05
CA VAL A 163 -23.19 17.73 -31.90
C VAL A 163 -23.67 17.78 -30.45
N VAL A 164 -24.96 17.49 -30.24
CA VAL A 164 -25.57 17.50 -28.91
C VAL A 164 -26.03 16.10 -28.57
N LEU A 165 -25.57 15.59 -27.43
CA LEU A 165 -26.05 14.37 -26.80
C LEU A 165 -27.14 14.76 -25.80
N GLN A 166 -28.32 14.16 -25.93
CA GLN A 166 -29.44 14.45 -25.04
C GLN A 166 -29.39 13.53 -23.81
N VAL A 167 -28.82 14.03 -22.72
CA VAL A 167 -28.71 13.32 -21.44
C VAL A 167 -29.88 13.67 -20.50
N PRO A 168 -30.16 12.84 -19.49
CA PRO A 168 -31.21 13.13 -18.50
C PRO A 168 -30.92 14.41 -17.68
N VAL A 169 -31.96 15.17 -17.35
CA VAL A 169 -31.84 16.30 -16.40
C VAL A 169 -32.00 15.77 -14.98
N LEU A 170 -30.93 15.84 -14.19
CA LEU A 170 -30.88 15.35 -12.82
C LEU A 170 -30.83 16.46 -11.77
N GLY A 171 -30.47 17.70 -12.16
CA GLY A 171 -30.30 18.85 -11.27
C GLY A 171 -28.83 19.16 -10.97
N ASN A 172 -28.57 19.91 -9.90
CA ASN A 172 -27.22 20.27 -9.47
C ASN A 172 -26.77 19.46 -8.25
N TYR A 173 -25.47 19.19 -8.14
CA TYR A 173 -24.90 18.79 -6.85
C TYR A 173 -24.99 19.96 -5.87
N SER A 174 -25.45 19.71 -4.64
CA SER A 174 -25.46 20.71 -3.57
C SER A 174 -24.06 20.93 -3.02
N ALA A 175 -23.87 22.03 -2.28
CA ALA A 175 -22.63 22.32 -1.56
C ALA A 175 -22.29 21.31 -0.45
N THR A 176 -23.20 20.37 -0.17
CA THR A 176 -23.05 19.32 0.85
C THR A 176 -23.22 17.92 0.28
N ALA A 177 -23.21 17.76 -1.04
CA ALA A 177 -23.46 16.48 -1.70
C ALA A 177 -22.59 15.35 -1.09
N PRO A 178 -23.16 14.15 -0.86
CA PRO A 178 -24.51 13.72 -1.21
C PRO A 178 -25.62 14.18 -0.23
N TYR A 179 -25.29 14.85 0.88
CA TYR A 179 -26.28 15.34 1.84
C TYR A 179 -27.06 16.53 1.27
N ASP A 180 -28.38 16.54 1.55
CA ASP A 180 -29.29 17.61 1.13
C ASP A 180 -29.16 17.91 -0.38
N CYS A 181 -29.03 16.86 -1.19
CA CYS A 181 -28.74 16.95 -2.61
C CYS A 181 -29.77 16.18 -3.44
N PRO A 182 -30.76 16.85 -4.06
CA PRO A 182 -31.78 16.19 -4.88
C PRO A 182 -31.21 15.40 -6.06
N LYS A 183 -30.11 15.86 -6.69
CA LYS A 183 -29.41 15.10 -7.75
C LYS A 183 -28.90 13.76 -7.21
N SER A 184 -28.22 13.78 -6.06
CA SER A 184 -27.72 12.55 -5.41
C SER A 184 -28.83 11.57 -5.06
N THR A 185 -29.97 12.07 -4.55
CA THR A 185 -31.15 11.23 -4.29
C THR A 185 -31.65 10.54 -5.55
N ARG A 186 -31.82 11.27 -6.66
CA ARG A 186 -32.27 10.71 -7.94
C ARG A 186 -31.29 9.65 -8.48
N ILE A 187 -29.99 9.91 -8.38
CA ILE A 187 -28.94 8.96 -8.78
C ILE A 187 -29.03 7.68 -7.95
N LEU A 188 -29.16 7.81 -6.62
CA LEU A 188 -29.30 6.66 -5.73
C LEU A 188 -30.53 5.82 -6.08
N GLU A 189 -31.70 6.44 -6.24
CA GLU A 189 -32.94 5.74 -6.57
C GLU A 189 -32.87 5.02 -7.93
N GLN A 190 -32.31 5.67 -8.95
CA GLN A 190 -32.13 5.07 -10.27
C GLN A 190 -31.16 3.90 -10.23
N GLY A 191 -30.00 4.08 -9.59
CA GLY A 191 -29.00 3.04 -9.48
C GLY A 191 -29.45 1.86 -8.61
N CYS A 192 -30.18 2.09 -7.51
CA CYS A 192 -30.75 0.99 -6.71
C CYS A 192 -31.76 0.17 -7.52
N ARG A 193 -32.58 0.81 -8.38
CA ARG A 193 -33.48 0.07 -9.28
C ARG A 193 -32.72 -0.77 -10.30
N ALA A 194 -31.70 -0.19 -10.95
CA ALA A 194 -30.86 -0.91 -11.90
C ALA A 194 -30.12 -2.09 -11.22
N LEU A 195 -29.57 -1.83 -10.04
CA LEU A 195 -28.86 -2.84 -9.24
C LEU A 195 -29.78 -3.96 -8.79
N ALA A 196 -30.99 -3.66 -8.32
CA ALA A 196 -31.96 -4.67 -7.93
C ALA A 196 -32.35 -5.57 -9.12
N ALA A 197 -32.51 -4.99 -10.31
CA ALA A 197 -32.74 -5.76 -11.53
C ALA A 197 -31.53 -6.67 -11.88
N ARG A 198 -30.30 -6.17 -11.70
CA ARG A 198 -29.08 -6.96 -11.89
C ARG A 198 -28.97 -8.10 -10.88
N VAL A 199 -29.18 -7.85 -9.59
CA VAL A 199 -29.14 -8.87 -8.52
C VAL A 199 -30.20 -9.96 -8.73
N ALA A 200 -31.34 -9.59 -9.32
CA ALA A 200 -32.41 -10.54 -9.65
C ALA A 200 -32.13 -11.41 -10.90
N SER A 201 -31.08 -11.11 -11.70
CA SER A 201 -30.81 -11.84 -12.94
C SER A 201 -30.25 -13.24 -12.68
N ALA A 202 -30.49 -14.17 -13.60
CA ALA A 202 -30.13 -15.58 -13.42
C ALA A 202 -28.61 -15.82 -13.39
N ASP A 203 -27.83 -14.98 -14.07
CA ASP A 203 -26.37 -15.01 -14.18
C ASP A 203 -25.65 -14.19 -13.08
N TYR A 204 -26.40 -13.57 -12.16
CA TYR A 204 -25.83 -12.80 -11.07
C TYR A 204 -24.97 -13.60 -10.06
N PRO A 205 -25.18 -14.91 -9.80
CA PRO A 205 -24.35 -15.63 -8.84
C PRO A 205 -22.85 -15.67 -9.17
N ASP A 206 -22.47 -15.52 -10.45
CA ASP A 206 -21.09 -15.56 -10.95
C ASP A 206 -20.39 -14.19 -10.81
N GLN A 207 -20.40 -13.63 -9.60
CA GLN A 207 -19.73 -12.36 -9.27
C GLN A 207 -18.60 -12.59 -8.27
N ASP A 208 -17.62 -11.66 -8.27
CA ASP A 208 -16.62 -11.62 -7.22
C ASP A 208 -17.31 -11.43 -5.85
N PRO A 209 -16.90 -12.16 -4.79
CA PRO A 209 -17.50 -12.04 -3.48
C PRO A 209 -17.52 -10.61 -2.93
N ILE A 210 -16.54 -9.78 -3.28
CA ILE A 210 -16.44 -8.38 -2.86
C ILE A 210 -17.57 -7.56 -3.50
N THR A 211 -17.68 -7.56 -4.82
CA THR A 211 -18.71 -6.77 -5.53
C THR A 211 -20.11 -7.27 -5.19
N ARG A 212 -20.27 -8.59 -5.08
CA ARG A 212 -21.53 -9.22 -4.67
C ARG A 212 -22.01 -8.74 -3.29
N SER A 213 -21.10 -8.69 -2.31
CA SER A 213 -21.41 -8.16 -0.98
C SER A 213 -21.70 -6.66 -0.99
N LEU A 214 -20.92 -5.85 -1.73
CA LEU A 214 -21.11 -4.40 -1.83
C LEU A 214 -22.45 -4.04 -2.49
N ASN A 215 -22.86 -4.81 -3.50
CA ASN A 215 -24.15 -4.66 -4.17
C ASN A 215 -25.32 -4.90 -3.20
N ALA A 216 -25.29 -5.98 -2.43
CA ALA A 216 -26.31 -6.26 -1.42
C ALA A 216 -26.30 -5.21 -0.30
N LEU A 217 -25.13 -4.75 0.15
CA LEU A 217 -24.98 -3.66 1.12
C LEU A 217 -25.58 -2.34 0.61
N ALA A 218 -25.41 -2.01 -0.67
CA ALA A 218 -25.99 -0.80 -1.26
C ALA A 218 -27.53 -0.84 -1.28
N LEU A 219 -28.11 -1.99 -1.65
CA LEU A 219 -29.56 -2.19 -1.56
C LEU A 219 -30.07 -2.11 -0.13
N LEU A 220 -29.37 -2.71 0.84
CA LEU A 220 -29.70 -2.59 2.26
C LEU A 220 -29.59 -1.14 2.76
N ALA A 221 -28.54 -0.41 2.35
CA ALA A 221 -28.29 0.98 2.71
C ALA A 221 -29.36 1.96 2.18
N SER A 222 -30.04 1.61 1.09
CA SER A 222 -31.19 2.38 0.59
C SER A 222 -32.34 2.47 1.60
N GLY A 223 -32.47 1.46 2.47
CA GLY A 223 -33.58 1.32 3.42
C GLY A 223 -34.94 1.02 2.77
N ASP A 224 -35.00 0.69 1.48
CA ASP A 224 -36.24 0.29 0.81
C ASP A 224 -36.59 -1.17 1.16
N PRO A 225 -37.74 -1.43 1.83
CA PRO A 225 -38.15 -2.79 2.18
C PRO A 225 -38.40 -3.69 0.96
N GLY A 226 -38.66 -3.10 -0.23
CA GLY A 226 -38.87 -3.84 -1.47
C GLY A 226 -37.63 -4.63 -1.93
N TYR A 227 -36.43 -4.24 -1.51
CA TYR A 227 -35.19 -4.95 -1.86
C TYR A 227 -34.81 -6.03 -0.85
N LEU A 228 -35.44 -6.08 0.34
CA LEU A 228 -35.08 -7.04 1.39
C LEU A 228 -35.13 -8.51 0.96
N PRO A 229 -36.08 -8.97 0.11
CA PRO A 229 -36.04 -10.35 -0.38
C PRO A 229 -34.76 -10.70 -1.16
N LEU A 230 -34.25 -9.75 -1.96
CA LEU A 230 -32.98 -9.93 -2.67
C LEU A 230 -31.81 -9.92 -1.70
N VAL A 231 -31.76 -8.93 -0.79
CA VAL A 231 -30.69 -8.83 0.22
C VAL A 231 -30.64 -10.08 1.09
N LYS A 232 -31.79 -10.64 1.48
CA LYS A 232 -31.87 -11.88 2.25
C LYS A 232 -31.22 -13.06 1.51
N LYS A 233 -31.52 -13.23 0.22
CA LYS A 233 -30.91 -14.28 -0.60
C LYS A 233 -29.38 -14.14 -0.65
N GLU A 234 -28.89 -12.90 -0.75
CA GLU A 234 -27.44 -12.65 -0.72
C GLU A 234 -26.84 -12.85 0.67
N ALA A 235 -27.57 -12.57 1.76
CA ALA A 235 -27.13 -12.87 3.11
C ALA A 235 -27.08 -14.38 3.39
N GLU A 236 -28.04 -15.17 2.87
CA GLU A 236 -28.02 -16.64 2.94
C GLU A 236 -26.79 -17.21 2.22
N TRP A 237 -26.49 -16.73 1.01
CA TRP A 237 -25.24 -17.08 0.32
C TRP A 237 -24.00 -16.72 1.14
N ALA A 238 -23.97 -15.51 1.70
CA ALA A 238 -22.83 -15.03 2.48
C ALA A 238 -22.60 -15.87 3.74
N ALA A 239 -23.66 -16.38 4.37
CA ALA A 239 -23.56 -17.24 5.56
C ALA A 239 -22.89 -18.58 5.24
N ASP A 240 -23.14 -19.12 4.05
CA ASP A 240 -22.59 -20.38 3.56
C ASP A 240 -21.23 -20.21 2.86
N TYR A 241 -20.79 -18.98 2.60
CA TYR A 241 -19.56 -18.71 1.86
C TYR A 241 -18.31 -19.24 2.59
N SER A 242 -17.39 -19.84 1.85
CA SER A 242 -16.07 -20.23 2.32
C SER A 242 -15.04 -20.09 1.19
N SER A 243 -13.76 -20.05 1.54
CA SER A 243 -12.69 -20.00 0.55
C SER A 243 -11.41 -20.62 1.08
N ASP A 244 -10.69 -21.33 0.22
CA ASP A 244 -9.39 -21.95 0.56
C ASP A 244 -8.19 -21.03 0.24
N SER A 245 -8.45 -19.91 -0.44
CA SER A 245 -7.45 -18.91 -0.82
C SER A 245 -8.04 -17.51 -0.76
N MET A 246 -7.20 -16.49 -0.59
CA MET A 246 -7.64 -15.08 -0.54
C MET A 246 -8.71 -14.81 0.54
N GLN A 247 -8.77 -15.63 1.60
CA GLN A 247 -9.81 -15.55 2.64
C GLN A 247 -9.92 -14.14 3.19
N THR A 248 -8.79 -13.49 3.49
CA THR A 248 -8.76 -12.15 4.08
C THR A 248 -9.40 -11.10 3.15
N TRP A 249 -9.27 -11.25 1.83
CA TRP A 249 -9.90 -10.35 0.86
C TRP A 249 -11.42 -10.51 0.84
N HIS A 250 -11.91 -11.75 0.84
CA HIS A 250 -13.34 -12.03 0.70
C HIS A 250 -14.11 -11.88 2.02
N TYR A 251 -13.59 -12.46 3.11
CA TYR A 251 -14.31 -12.56 4.38
C TYR A 251 -14.63 -11.19 4.97
N GLY A 252 -13.78 -10.18 4.74
CA GLY A 252 -14.07 -8.82 5.16
C GLY A 252 -15.42 -8.33 4.63
N TYR A 253 -15.64 -8.39 3.31
CA TYR A 253 -16.89 -7.88 2.72
C TYR A 253 -18.09 -8.79 2.97
N VAL A 254 -17.88 -10.11 2.97
CA VAL A 254 -18.93 -11.11 3.28
C VAL A 254 -19.46 -10.94 4.71
N MET A 255 -18.56 -10.84 5.70
CA MET A 255 -18.96 -10.61 7.10
C MET A 255 -19.59 -9.23 7.29
N MET A 256 -19.16 -8.21 6.53
CA MET A 256 -19.75 -6.88 6.58
C MET A 256 -21.22 -6.92 6.17
N LEU A 257 -21.53 -7.61 5.06
CA LEU A 257 -22.91 -7.84 4.61
C LEU A 257 -23.74 -8.55 5.68
N LEU A 258 -23.25 -9.68 6.21
CA LEU A 258 -23.95 -10.45 7.23
C LEU A 258 -24.24 -9.62 8.49
N SER A 259 -23.24 -8.90 8.98
CA SER A 259 -23.35 -8.10 10.19
C SER A 259 -24.40 -7.00 10.03
N GLU A 260 -24.31 -6.23 8.94
CA GLU A 260 -25.25 -5.14 8.66
C GLU A 260 -26.67 -5.66 8.43
N TYR A 261 -26.81 -6.79 7.73
CA TYR A 261 -28.11 -7.45 7.51
C TYR A 261 -28.76 -7.87 8.84
N VAL A 262 -28.02 -8.55 9.72
CA VAL A 262 -28.52 -8.94 11.05
C VAL A 262 -28.90 -7.70 11.87
N ILE A 263 -28.06 -6.66 11.88
CA ILE A 263 -28.31 -5.43 12.64
C ILE A 263 -29.51 -4.64 12.07
N ALA A 264 -29.77 -4.72 10.77
CA ALA A 264 -30.89 -4.05 10.13
C ALA A 264 -32.21 -4.80 10.25
N THR A 265 -32.19 -6.14 10.22
CA THR A 265 -33.40 -6.97 10.10
C THR A 265 -33.75 -7.79 11.34
N GLY A 266 -32.76 -8.07 12.19
CA GLY A 266 -32.87 -9.00 13.31
C GLY A 266 -32.89 -10.48 12.91
N ASP A 267 -32.70 -10.82 11.62
CA ASP A 267 -32.75 -12.19 11.12
C ASP A 267 -31.60 -13.05 11.69
N GLN A 268 -31.95 -13.94 12.62
CA GLN A 268 -30.98 -14.81 13.29
C GLN A 268 -30.55 -16.02 12.46
N SER A 269 -31.21 -16.30 11.33
CA SER A 269 -30.95 -17.51 10.53
C SER A 269 -29.52 -17.57 9.97
N VAL A 270 -28.90 -16.40 9.73
CA VAL A 270 -27.54 -16.29 9.18
C VAL A 270 -26.45 -16.18 10.26
N MET A 271 -26.82 -16.07 11.54
CA MET A 271 -25.87 -15.94 12.64
C MET A 271 -24.87 -17.11 12.76
N PRO A 272 -25.23 -18.37 12.50
CA PRO A 272 -24.25 -19.46 12.50
C PRO A 272 -23.08 -19.23 11.52
N GLY A 273 -23.39 -18.77 10.29
CA GLY A 273 -22.39 -18.43 9.29
C GLY A 273 -21.51 -17.25 9.71
N LEU A 274 -22.14 -16.19 10.25
CA LEU A 274 -21.40 -15.02 10.75
C LEU A 274 -20.45 -15.39 11.91
N ASN A 275 -20.90 -16.21 12.87
CA ASN A 275 -20.03 -16.67 13.97
C ASN A 275 -18.85 -17.48 13.45
N ARG A 276 -19.09 -18.40 12.50
CA ARG A 276 -18.03 -19.21 11.88
C ARG A 276 -16.98 -18.32 11.21
N LEU A 277 -17.39 -17.43 10.32
CA LEU A 277 -16.48 -16.55 9.59
C LEU A 277 -15.68 -15.64 10.53
N ALA A 278 -16.32 -15.10 11.58
CA ALA A 278 -15.67 -14.25 12.56
C ALA A 278 -14.60 -15.00 13.37
N LEU A 279 -14.88 -16.24 13.78
CA LEU A 279 -13.92 -17.09 14.49
C LEU A 279 -12.76 -17.51 13.57
N GLU A 280 -13.05 -17.99 12.35
CA GLU A 280 -12.03 -18.34 11.35
C GLU A 280 -11.10 -17.14 11.07
N ALA A 281 -11.66 -15.93 10.93
CA ALA A 281 -10.89 -14.71 10.71
C ALA A 281 -10.04 -14.30 11.93
N ALA A 282 -10.58 -14.41 13.14
CA ALA A 282 -9.89 -14.08 14.38
C ALA A 282 -8.74 -15.05 14.67
N GLU A 283 -8.98 -16.35 14.54
CA GLU A 283 -7.97 -17.41 14.71
C GLU A 283 -6.94 -17.38 13.58
N GLY A 284 -7.35 -16.95 12.39
CA GLY A 284 -6.48 -16.75 11.23
C GLY A 284 -5.58 -15.52 11.28
N GLN A 285 -5.63 -14.73 12.37
CA GLN A 285 -4.78 -13.56 12.56
C GLN A 285 -3.35 -13.97 12.97
N SER A 286 -2.35 -13.25 12.47
CA SER A 286 -0.97 -13.42 12.94
C SER A 286 -0.78 -12.93 14.38
N ALA A 287 0.29 -13.39 15.03
CA ALA A 287 0.67 -13.02 16.38
C ALA A 287 0.87 -11.50 16.61
N VAL A 288 1.05 -10.72 15.54
CA VAL A 288 1.25 -9.26 15.58
C VAL A 288 0.00 -8.46 15.22
N GLY A 289 -1.16 -9.11 15.06
CA GLY A 289 -2.43 -8.42 14.81
C GLY A 289 -2.75 -8.17 13.34
N SER A 290 -2.11 -8.91 12.43
CA SER A 290 -2.22 -8.67 10.99
C SER A 290 -2.62 -9.91 10.19
N TRP A 291 -3.00 -9.73 8.92
CA TRP A 291 -3.37 -10.80 7.99
C TRP A 291 -2.58 -10.68 6.68
N GLY A 292 -2.49 -11.77 5.93
CA GLY A 292 -1.94 -11.81 4.58
C GLY A 292 -3.03 -11.97 3.52
N HIS A 293 -2.72 -12.64 2.41
CA HIS A 293 -3.75 -13.08 1.46
C HIS A 293 -4.68 -14.13 2.08
N GLY A 294 -4.09 -15.10 2.77
CA GLY A 294 -4.79 -16.10 3.57
C GLY A 294 -4.46 -15.96 5.05
N PHE A 295 -5.03 -16.87 5.83
CA PHE A 295 -4.85 -16.93 7.27
C PHE A 295 -3.46 -17.40 7.70
N ALA A 296 -3.10 -17.07 8.94
CA ALA A 296 -1.82 -17.40 9.53
C ALA A 296 -1.58 -18.92 9.56
N LEU A 297 -0.32 -19.30 9.41
CA LEU A 297 0.14 -20.67 9.60
C LEU A 297 -0.01 -21.07 11.08
N SER A 298 0.02 -22.36 11.39
CA SER A 298 -0.01 -22.87 12.78
C SER A 298 1.09 -22.29 13.69
N SER A 299 2.18 -21.77 13.11
CA SER A 299 3.22 -21.04 13.83
C SER A 299 2.80 -19.64 14.33
N GLY A 300 1.60 -19.16 13.99
CA GLY A 300 1.13 -17.79 14.26
C GLY A 300 1.72 -16.73 13.32
N ARG A 301 2.55 -17.12 12.34
CA ARG A 301 3.09 -16.23 11.31
C ARG A 301 2.23 -16.26 10.05
N LEU A 302 2.28 -15.18 9.28
CA LEU A 302 1.65 -15.14 7.96
C LEU A 302 2.41 -16.04 6.97
N GLY A 303 1.65 -16.73 6.13
CA GLY A 303 2.17 -17.45 4.97
C GLY A 303 2.17 -16.58 3.70
N GLY A 304 2.99 -16.94 2.71
CA GLY A 304 3.06 -16.27 1.41
C GLY A 304 3.78 -14.93 1.46
N TYR A 305 3.14 -13.88 0.93
CA TYR A 305 3.73 -12.54 0.77
C TYR A 305 3.95 -11.79 2.11
N GLY A 306 3.23 -12.15 3.18
CA GLY A 306 3.29 -11.48 4.48
C GLY A 306 2.10 -10.53 4.72
N MET A 307 2.31 -9.47 5.51
CA MET A 307 1.23 -8.58 5.96
C MET A 307 0.60 -7.78 4.82
N MET A 308 -0.73 -7.68 4.82
CA MET A 308 -1.50 -6.92 3.85
C MET A 308 -2.58 -6.09 4.53
N ASN A 309 -2.34 -4.78 4.64
CA ASN A 309 -3.29 -3.89 5.31
C ASN A 309 -4.57 -3.66 4.49
N SER A 310 -4.51 -3.67 3.15
CA SER A 310 -5.71 -3.42 2.33
C SER A 310 -6.85 -4.43 2.53
N PRO A 311 -6.60 -5.75 2.65
CA PRO A 311 -7.63 -6.71 3.08
C PRO A 311 -7.76 -6.81 4.61
N GLY A 312 -6.69 -6.56 5.37
CA GLY A 312 -6.71 -6.65 6.83
C GLY A 312 -7.57 -5.60 7.54
N VAL A 313 -7.61 -4.36 7.05
CA VAL A 313 -8.44 -3.30 7.66
C VAL A 313 -9.95 -3.57 7.46
N PRO A 314 -10.45 -3.88 6.25
CA PRO A 314 -11.85 -4.30 6.08
C PRO A 314 -12.22 -5.52 6.92
N LEU A 315 -11.34 -6.51 7.04
CA LEU A 315 -11.58 -7.66 7.92
C LEU A 315 -11.71 -7.25 9.39
N THR A 316 -10.90 -6.28 9.85
CA THR A 316 -11.00 -5.72 11.20
C THR A 316 -12.31 -4.95 11.40
N ILE A 317 -12.73 -4.13 10.42
CA ILE A 317 -14.02 -3.44 10.44
C ILE A 317 -15.16 -4.45 10.60
N SER A 318 -15.12 -5.55 9.83
CA SER A 318 -16.16 -6.55 9.85
C SER A 318 -16.17 -7.39 11.12
N LEU A 319 -15.02 -7.60 11.79
CA LEU A 319 -14.99 -8.18 13.13
C LEU A 319 -15.67 -7.26 14.16
N VAL A 320 -15.44 -5.95 14.07
CA VAL A 320 -16.15 -4.97 14.92
C VAL A 320 -17.66 -5.03 14.65
N LEU A 321 -18.08 -5.04 13.39
CA LEU A 321 -19.50 -5.15 13.04
C LEU A 321 -20.11 -6.50 13.45
N ALA A 322 -19.37 -7.60 13.34
CA ALA A 322 -19.83 -8.92 13.78
C ALA A 322 -20.10 -8.94 15.29
N ARG A 323 -19.22 -8.31 16.07
CA ARG A 323 -19.44 -8.11 17.51
C ARG A 323 -20.70 -7.28 17.79
N GLU A 324 -20.89 -6.18 17.06
CA GLU A 324 -22.11 -5.36 17.18
C GLU A 324 -23.38 -6.13 16.76
N ALA A 325 -23.27 -7.05 15.79
CA ALA A 325 -24.36 -7.92 15.35
C ALA A 325 -24.69 -9.04 16.34
N GLY A 326 -23.85 -9.26 17.37
CA GLY A 326 -24.11 -10.20 18.44
C GLY A 326 -23.16 -11.40 18.52
N VAL A 327 -22.08 -11.44 17.72
CA VAL A 327 -21.00 -12.42 17.90
C VAL A 327 -20.29 -12.18 19.22
N LYS A 328 -20.24 -13.19 20.09
CA LYS A 328 -19.63 -13.12 21.43
C LYS A 328 -18.51 -14.14 21.54
N ALA A 329 -17.29 -13.72 21.22
CA ALA A 329 -16.10 -14.56 21.26
C ALA A 329 -14.88 -13.72 21.72
N PRO A 330 -14.18 -14.10 22.81
CA PRO A 330 -12.95 -13.44 23.25
C PRO A 330 -11.86 -13.34 22.17
N GLU A 331 -11.81 -14.30 21.25
CA GLU A 331 -10.91 -14.34 20.11
C GLU A 331 -11.13 -13.15 19.18
N VAL A 332 -12.39 -12.79 18.93
CA VAL A 332 -12.79 -11.63 18.12
C VAL A 332 -12.36 -10.33 18.80
N ASP A 333 -12.62 -10.19 20.11
CA ASP A 333 -12.19 -9.00 20.86
C ASP A 333 -10.67 -8.85 20.87
N ARG A 334 -9.94 -9.96 21.04
CA ARG A 334 -8.49 -9.98 20.99
C ARG A 334 -7.97 -9.57 19.61
N ALA A 335 -8.57 -10.09 18.54
CA ALA A 335 -8.17 -9.78 17.17
C ALA A 335 -8.37 -8.30 16.82
N ILE A 336 -9.51 -7.72 17.24
CA ILE A 336 -9.80 -6.28 17.09
C ILE A 336 -8.76 -5.44 17.83
N GLU A 337 -8.44 -5.78 19.08
CA GLU A 337 -7.46 -5.02 19.88
C GLU A 337 -6.05 -5.07 19.29
N LEU A 338 -5.60 -6.25 18.83
CA LEU A 338 -4.29 -6.39 18.21
C LEU A 338 -4.17 -5.58 16.90
N SER A 339 -5.17 -5.67 16.02
CA SER A 339 -5.18 -4.96 14.74
C SER A 339 -5.29 -3.44 14.92
N SER A 340 -6.23 -2.98 15.77
CA SER A 340 -6.37 -1.55 16.03
C SER A 340 -5.10 -0.96 16.66
N ARG A 341 -4.44 -1.67 17.57
CA ARG A 341 -3.15 -1.26 18.16
C ARG A 341 -2.04 -1.12 17.13
N LEU A 342 -1.96 -2.04 16.16
CA LEU A 342 -1.04 -1.95 15.04
C LEU A 342 -1.32 -0.68 14.21
N LEU A 343 -2.58 -0.44 13.86
CA LEU A 343 -2.98 0.68 12.99
C LEU A 343 -2.86 2.05 13.66
N ARG A 344 -3.06 2.15 14.99
CA ARG A 344 -2.86 3.38 15.78
C ARG A 344 -1.45 3.95 15.61
N PHE A 345 -0.46 3.11 15.31
CA PHE A 345 0.89 3.60 15.05
C PHE A 345 0.92 4.64 13.94
N TYR A 346 0.10 4.54 12.89
CA TYR A 346 0.18 5.44 11.72
C TYR A 346 -0.51 6.79 11.93
N VAL A 347 -1.30 6.95 13.01
CA VAL A 347 -2.04 8.18 13.32
C VAL A 347 -1.06 9.35 13.50
N GLY A 348 -1.23 10.41 12.72
CA GLY A 348 -0.37 11.60 12.71
C GLY A 348 0.94 11.45 11.93
N LYS A 349 1.24 10.27 11.38
CA LYS A 349 2.56 9.95 10.79
C LYS A 349 2.52 9.73 9.28
N GLY A 350 1.40 9.25 8.74
CA GLY A 350 1.23 9.00 7.31
C GLY A 350 0.02 8.13 7.02
N ALA A 351 -0.22 7.85 5.75
CA ALA A 351 -1.17 6.84 5.34
C ALA A 351 -0.71 5.43 5.78
N ILE A 352 -1.68 4.53 5.98
CA ILE A 352 -1.39 3.13 6.32
C ILE A 352 -0.72 2.49 5.09
N PRO A 353 0.50 1.94 5.19
CA PRO A 353 1.22 1.41 4.04
C PRO A 353 0.73 0.00 3.65
N TYR A 354 1.23 -0.56 2.56
CA TYR A 354 1.26 -2.02 2.40
C TYR A 354 2.34 -2.64 3.27
N GLY A 355 2.13 -3.88 3.72
CA GLY A 355 3.10 -4.56 4.56
C GLY A 355 3.36 -3.85 5.88
N ASP A 356 4.41 -4.31 6.56
CA ASP A 356 4.89 -3.67 7.78
C ASP A 356 5.95 -2.67 7.35
N HIS A 357 5.54 -1.56 6.75
CA HIS A 357 6.44 -0.55 6.19
C HIS A 357 6.36 0.77 6.96
N HIS A 358 7.20 1.73 6.57
CA HIS A 358 7.15 3.09 7.11
C HIS A 358 5.77 3.70 6.79
N PRO A 359 5.25 4.63 7.61
CA PRO A 359 4.07 5.40 7.25
C PRO A 359 4.21 5.95 5.84
N TRP A 360 3.18 5.76 5.01
CA TRP A 360 3.21 6.21 3.62
C TRP A 360 2.98 7.72 3.57
N ILE A 361 3.93 8.47 3.01
CA ILE A 361 3.92 9.94 2.99
C ILE A 361 4.03 10.52 1.58
N GLU A 362 3.91 9.68 0.54
CA GLU A 362 3.87 10.14 -0.85
C GLU A 362 2.48 10.71 -1.21
N ASN A 363 1.44 10.07 -0.70
CA ASN A 363 0.03 10.41 -0.92
C ASN A 363 -0.77 10.35 0.39
N HIS A 364 -1.91 11.04 0.41
CA HIS A 364 -2.81 11.08 1.57
C HIS A 364 -3.62 9.79 1.73
N ASP A 365 -3.68 8.93 0.71
CA ASP A 365 -4.25 7.60 0.79
C ASP A 365 -3.46 6.65 -0.11
N ASP A 366 -3.59 5.35 0.16
CA ASP A 366 -3.09 4.27 -0.67
C ASP A 366 -4.09 3.12 -0.57
N ASN A 367 -4.69 2.72 -1.70
CA ASN A 367 -5.69 1.64 -1.79
C ASN A 367 -6.89 1.77 -0.82
N GLY A 368 -7.29 2.98 -0.48
CA GLY A 368 -8.43 3.32 0.37
C GLY A 368 -8.19 3.09 1.87
N LYS A 369 -6.96 2.76 2.27
CA LYS A 369 -6.66 2.34 3.65
C LYS A 369 -6.88 3.47 4.66
N CYS A 370 -6.72 4.73 4.29
CA CYS A 370 -7.10 5.83 5.18
C CYS A 370 -8.61 5.94 5.34
N GLY A 371 -9.39 5.80 4.26
CA GLY A 371 -10.85 5.71 4.36
C GLY A 371 -11.31 4.56 5.26
N MET A 372 -10.73 3.38 5.09
CA MET A 372 -10.97 2.21 5.94
C MET A 372 -10.60 2.50 7.41
N GLY A 373 -9.43 3.09 7.65
CA GLY A 373 -8.96 3.45 9.00
C GLY A 373 -9.90 4.44 9.69
N ALA A 374 -10.38 5.45 8.97
CA ALA A 374 -11.33 6.43 9.50
C ALA A 374 -12.63 5.75 9.97
N VAL A 375 -13.19 4.86 9.14
CA VAL A 375 -14.39 4.08 9.49
C VAL A 375 -14.14 3.16 10.68
N LEU A 376 -13.03 2.41 10.69
CA LEU A 376 -12.66 1.52 11.79
C LEU A 376 -12.62 2.27 13.13
N PHE A 377 -11.86 3.36 13.20
CA PHE A 377 -11.69 4.10 14.46
C PHE A 377 -12.96 4.84 14.87
N ASN A 378 -13.81 5.23 13.92
CA ASN A 378 -15.14 5.75 14.25
C ASN A 378 -16.02 4.69 14.93
N LEU A 379 -16.01 3.45 14.41
CA LEU A 379 -16.73 2.32 15.03
C LEU A 379 -16.17 1.94 16.41
N LEU A 380 -14.87 2.13 16.64
CA LEU A 380 -14.25 1.95 17.96
C LEU A 380 -14.51 3.12 18.91
N GLY A 381 -15.04 4.25 18.43
CA GLY A 381 -15.26 5.45 19.23
C GLY A 381 -13.99 6.28 19.49
N GLU A 382 -12.94 6.10 18.69
CA GLU A 382 -11.65 6.78 18.85
C GLU A 382 -11.58 8.05 17.99
N SER A 383 -12.04 9.16 18.56
CA SER A 383 -12.13 10.45 17.88
C SER A 383 -10.83 10.91 17.22
N ARG A 384 -9.69 10.88 17.93
CA ARG A 384 -8.39 11.35 17.39
C ARG A 384 -7.91 10.54 16.19
N SER A 385 -8.00 9.21 16.28
CA SER A 385 -7.59 8.29 15.20
C SER A 385 -8.51 8.44 13.99
N ALA A 386 -9.83 8.50 14.21
CA ALA A 386 -10.81 8.70 13.16
C ALA A 386 -10.66 10.07 12.47
N GLU A 387 -10.41 11.14 13.23
CA GLU A 387 -10.21 12.48 12.71
C GLU A 387 -9.01 12.53 11.75
N PHE A 388 -7.85 12.02 12.18
CA PHE A 388 -6.65 12.03 11.35
C PHE A 388 -6.89 11.36 9.99
N PHE A 389 -7.42 10.13 9.99
CA PHE A 389 -7.66 9.40 8.75
C PHE A 389 -8.82 9.96 7.91
N SER A 390 -9.82 10.57 8.54
CA SER A 390 -10.88 11.28 7.82
C SER A 390 -10.32 12.52 7.11
N ARG A 391 -9.48 13.31 7.76
CA ARG A 391 -8.81 14.47 7.14
C ARG A 391 -7.91 14.05 5.98
N MET A 392 -7.16 12.95 6.14
CA MET A 392 -6.38 12.32 5.05
C MET A 392 -7.29 11.93 3.86
N SER A 393 -8.49 11.40 4.15
CA SER A 393 -9.46 11.03 3.11
C SER A 393 -9.99 12.26 2.35
N VAL A 394 -10.23 13.39 3.03
CA VAL A 394 -10.63 14.67 2.40
C VAL A 394 -9.52 15.23 1.53
N ALA A 395 -8.27 15.19 2.00
CA ALA A 395 -7.11 15.67 1.25
C ALA A 395 -6.75 14.78 0.06
N SER A 396 -7.09 13.49 0.07
CA SER A 396 -6.83 12.58 -1.04
C SER A 396 -7.89 12.70 -2.14
N HIS A 397 -7.50 13.29 -3.27
CA HIS A 397 -8.33 13.48 -4.46
C HIS A 397 -7.46 13.50 -5.73
N GLY A 398 -8.10 13.58 -6.90
CA GLY A 398 -7.39 13.72 -8.17
C GLY A 398 -6.46 12.52 -8.44
N PRO A 399 -5.23 12.77 -8.92
CA PRO A 399 -4.25 11.73 -9.22
C PRO A 399 -3.88 10.83 -8.04
N GLU A 400 -4.09 11.25 -6.77
CA GLU A 400 -3.90 10.35 -5.62
C GLU A 400 -4.98 9.27 -5.53
N ARG A 401 -6.19 9.56 -6.01
CA ARG A 401 -7.29 8.58 -6.07
C ARG A 401 -7.25 7.73 -7.33
N ASP A 402 -6.50 8.16 -8.34
CA ASP A 402 -6.18 7.36 -9.53
C ASP A 402 -5.10 6.30 -9.27
N THR A 403 -4.42 6.30 -8.12
CA THR A 403 -3.44 5.25 -7.78
C THR A 403 -4.08 4.09 -7.02
N GLY A 404 -3.29 3.06 -6.76
CA GLY A 404 -3.67 1.94 -5.91
C GLY A 404 -2.92 0.68 -6.34
N HIS A 405 -2.70 -0.25 -5.41
CA HIS A 405 -2.07 -1.52 -5.76
C HIS A 405 -3.06 -2.33 -6.58
N THR A 406 -2.64 -2.83 -7.73
CA THR A 406 -3.48 -3.61 -8.70
C THR A 406 -4.65 -2.84 -9.32
N GLY A 407 -4.81 -1.55 -9.04
CA GLY A 407 -5.90 -0.71 -9.54
C GLY A 407 -6.44 0.27 -8.49
N ASN A 408 -7.38 1.15 -8.85
CA ASN A 408 -7.88 2.20 -7.96
C ASN A 408 -9.25 1.89 -7.29
N PHE A 409 -9.84 0.70 -7.51
CA PHE A 409 -11.17 0.33 -7.03
C PHE A 409 -11.38 0.62 -5.53
N PHE A 410 -10.47 0.14 -4.67
CA PHE A 410 -10.57 0.34 -3.22
C PHE A 410 -10.33 1.79 -2.80
N ASN A 411 -9.51 2.52 -3.56
CA ASN A 411 -9.24 3.94 -3.36
C ASN A 411 -10.51 4.78 -3.56
N LEU A 412 -11.39 4.38 -4.48
CA LEU A 412 -12.68 5.01 -4.73
C LEU A 412 -13.77 4.53 -3.75
N LEU A 413 -13.88 3.22 -3.53
CA LEU A 413 -14.87 2.62 -2.62
C LEU A 413 -14.83 3.24 -1.22
N TRP A 414 -13.64 3.41 -0.66
CA TRP A 414 -13.47 3.88 0.71
C TRP A 414 -13.32 5.40 0.85
N ALA A 415 -13.33 6.16 -0.26
CA ALA A 415 -13.18 7.61 -0.23
C ALA A 415 -14.31 8.29 0.55
N VAL A 416 -15.55 8.20 0.06
CA VAL A 416 -16.68 8.93 0.66
C VAL A 416 -17.02 8.46 2.07
N PRO A 417 -16.98 7.15 2.42
CA PRO A 417 -17.13 6.72 3.82
C PRO A 417 -16.14 7.41 4.78
N GLY A 418 -14.88 7.59 4.36
CA GLY A 418 -13.88 8.31 5.16
C GLY A 418 -14.11 9.82 5.20
N VAL A 419 -14.43 10.44 4.07
CA VAL A 419 -14.69 11.90 3.93
C VAL A 419 -15.92 12.32 4.75
N ALA A 420 -16.99 11.53 4.71
CA ALA A 420 -18.27 11.83 5.36
C ALA A 420 -18.19 11.93 6.88
N LEU A 421 -17.19 11.31 7.51
CA LEU A 421 -16.97 11.44 8.95
C LEU A 421 -16.59 12.88 9.34
N SER A 422 -15.92 13.64 8.47
CA SER A 422 -15.63 15.07 8.63
C SER A 422 -16.83 15.98 8.30
N GLY A 423 -17.96 15.40 7.89
CA GLY A 423 -19.24 16.07 7.76
C GLY A 423 -19.64 16.52 6.36
N PRO A 424 -20.89 17.01 6.21
CA PRO A 424 -21.49 17.31 4.91
C PRO A 424 -20.73 18.36 4.07
N GLN A 425 -20.11 19.36 4.72
CA GLN A 425 -19.29 20.35 4.01
C GLN A 425 -18.03 19.71 3.40
N SER A 426 -17.46 18.71 4.07
CA SER A 426 -16.29 17.98 3.58
C SER A 426 -16.64 17.10 2.39
N THR A 427 -17.79 16.39 2.41
CA THR A 427 -18.24 15.63 1.24
C THR A 427 -18.57 16.55 0.08
N GLY A 428 -19.23 17.68 0.33
CA GLY A 428 -19.54 18.63 -0.73
C GLY A 428 -18.30 19.22 -1.41
N ALA A 429 -17.31 19.64 -0.62
CA ALA A 429 -16.03 20.14 -1.14
C ALA A 429 -15.27 19.06 -1.94
N TRP A 430 -15.24 17.82 -1.44
CA TRP A 430 -14.59 16.70 -2.13
C TRP A 430 -15.33 16.30 -3.43
N MET A 431 -16.66 16.30 -3.42
CA MET A 431 -17.48 16.09 -4.61
C MET A 431 -17.21 17.19 -5.65
N GLN A 432 -17.09 18.45 -5.23
CA GLN A 432 -16.77 19.55 -6.13
C GLN A 432 -15.39 19.43 -6.77
N GLU A 433 -14.37 19.02 -6.01
CA GLU A 433 -13.00 18.87 -6.53
C GLU A 433 -12.86 17.65 -7.46
N TYR A 434 -13.40 16.50 -7.03
CA TYR A 434 -13.12 15.21 -7.67
C TYR A 434 -14.35 14.33 -7.83
N GLY A 435 -15.10 14.08 -6.75
CA GLY A 435 -16.13 13.03 -6.72
C GLY A 435 -17.22 13.20 -7.78
N ALA A 436 -17.74 14.41 -7.98
CA ALA A 436 -18.88 14.66 -8.86
C ALA A 436 -18.60 14.29 -10.32
N TRP A 437 -17.50 14.81 -10.89
CA TRP A 437 -17.19 14.57 -12.29
C TRP A 437 -16.76 13.11 -12.51
N TYR A 438 -16.03 12.52 -11.55
CA TYR A 438 -15.59 11.12 -11.65
C TYR A 438 -16.78 10.16 -11.55
N PHE A 439 -17.71 10.40 -10.62
CA PHE A 439 -18.89 9.55 -10.43
C PHE A 439 -19.88 9.73 -11.60
N ASP A 440 -20.03 10.94 -12.14
CA ASP A 440 -20.82 11.18 -13.35
C ASP A 440 -20.23 10.48 -14.57
N LEU A 441 -18.89 10.39 -14.70
CA LEU A 441 -18.26 9.56 -15.71
C LEU A 441 -18.50 8.06 -15.48
N ALA A 442 -18.38 7.57 -14.25
CA ALA A 442 -18.57 6.15 -13.93
C ALA A 442 -20.00 5.65 -14.18
N ARG A 443 -21.00 6.53 -14.00
CA ARG A 443 -22.42 6.21 -14.19
C ARG A 443 -22.75 5.93 -15.66
N GLN A 444 -23.37 4.79 -15.93
CA GLN A 444 -23.85 4.39 -17.24
C GLN A 444 -25.26 4.93 -17.51
N SER A 445 -25.70 4.87 -18.78
CA SER A 445 -27.01 5.39 -19.20
C SER A 445 -28.20 4.65 -18.60
N ASP A 446 -28.00 3.42 -18.12
CA ASP A 446 -29.03 2.59 -17.46
C ASP A 446 -29.10 2.80 -15.93
N GLY A 447 -28.23 3.65 -15.38
CA GLY A 447 -28.14 3.92 -13.94
C GLY A 447 -27.16 3.03 -13.16
N SER A 448 -26.55 2.03 -13.79
CA SER A 448 -25.43 1.26 -13.21
C SER A 448 -24.13 2.06 -13.19
N PHE A 449 -23.09 1.55 -12.53
CA PHE A 449 -21.76 2.19 -12.53
C PHE A 449 -20.68 1.22 -12.98
N SER A 450 -19.79 1.72 -13.83
CA SER A 450 -18.58 1.02 -14.24
C SER A 450 -17.40 1.36 -13.34
N HIS A 451 -16.53 0.38 -13.11
CA HIS A 451 -15.16 0.68 -12.67
C HIS A 451 -14.46 1.46 -13.80
N GLN A 452 -13.86 2.60 -13.46
CA GLN A 452 -13.19 3.45 -14.45
C GLN A 452 -11.72 3.10 -14.62
N GLY A 453 -11.08 2.52 -13.61
CA GLY A 453 -9.66 2.23 -13.62
C GLY A 453 -8.74 3.46 -13.57
N PRO A 454 -7.44 3.25 -13.31
CA PRO A 454 -6.43 4.28 -13.36
C PRO A 454 -6.11 4.71 -14.82
N PRO A 455 -5.55 5.91 -15.04
CA PRO A 455 -4.99 6.37 -16.31
C PRO A 455 -3.73 5.58 -16.74
N GLU A 456 -3.93 4.30 -17.05
CA GLU A 456 -2.93 3.35 -17.52
C GLU A 456 -3.24 2.82 -18.91
N LYS A 457 -2.24 2.16 -19.49
CA LYS A 457 -2.30 1.60 -20.83
C LYS A 457 -3.15 0.32 -20.90
N ASP A 458 -2.97 -0.56 -19.92
CA ASP A 458 -3.67 -1.83 -19.84
C ASP A 458 -4.71 -1.78 -18.72
N ASN A 459 -5.63 -2.74 -18.74
CA ASN A 459 -6.65 -2.86 -17.73
C ASN A 459 -6.05 -3.26 -16.38
N ASP A 460 -6.60 -2.68 -15.30
CA ASP A 460 -6.21 -3.05 -13.94
C ASP A 460 -6.83 -4.40 -13.53
N SER A 461 -6.53 -4.86 -12.31
CA SER A 461 -7.02 -6.18 -11.85
C SER A 461 -8.52 -6.21 -11.53
N TYR A 462 -9.21 -5.07 -11.60
CA TYR A 462 -10.63 -4.93 -11.28
C TYR A 462 -11.48 -4.65 -12.53
N GLU A 463 -10.87 -4.70 -13.72
CA GLU A 463 -11.61 -4.53 -14.97
C GLU A 463 -12.77 -5.53 -15.08
N GLY A 464 -13.92 -5.01 -15.49
CA GLY A 464 -15.15 -5.80 -15.63
C GLY A 464 -15.89 -6.09 -14.32
N TRP A 465 -15.37 -5.64 -13.17
CA TRP A 465 -16.11 -5.71 -11.91
C TRP A 465 -17.35 -4.81 -11.94
N ASP A 466 -18.46 -5.30 -11.37
CA ASP A 466 -19.64 -4.48 -11.13
C ASP A 466 -19.37 -3.45 -10.04
N GLY A 467 -19.15 -2.20 -10.47
CA GLY A 467 -18.88 -1.08 -9.58
C GLY A 467 -20.13 -0.53 -8.89
N THR A 468 -21.33 -0.92 -9.28
CA THR A 468 -22.59 -0.24 -8.91
C THR A 468 -22.78 -0.10 -7.41
N GLY A 469 -22.63 -1.18 -6.64
CA GLY A 469 -22.76 -1.13 -5.17
C GLY A 469 -21.76 -0.18 -4.50
N SER A 470 -20.52 -0.13 -5.00
CA SER A 470 -19.46 0.72 -4.42
C SER A 470 -19.79 2.21 -4.50
N TYR A 471 -20.29 2.70 -5.63
CA TYR A 471 -20.69 4.09 -5.81
C TYR A 471 -22.01 4.42 -5.09
N LEU A 472 -22.96 3.48 -5.08
CA LEU A 472 -24.24 3.71 -4.43
C LEU A 472 -24.14 3.81 -2.91
N LEU A 473 -23.19 3.11 -2.28
CA LEU A 473 -22.89 3.28 -0.86
C LEU A 473 -22.48 4.72 -0.52
N ALA A 474 -21.69 5.36 -1.38
CA ALA A 474 -21.35 6.78 -1.23
C ALA A 474 -22.60 7.68 -1.32
N TYR A 475 -23.51 7.43 -2.27
CA TYR A 475 -24.75 8.19 -2.38
C TYR A 475 -25.75 7.91 -1.25
N ALA A 476 -25.66 6.75 -0.58
CA ALA A 476 -26.53 6.37 0.53
C ALA A 476 -26.10 6.94 1.89
N MET A 477 -24.93 7.59 2.00
CA MET A 477 -24.43 8.23 3.22
C MET A 477 -25.45 9.14 3.95
N PRO A 478 -26.31 9.92 3.27
CA PRO A 478 -27.31 10.75 3.95
C PRO A 478 -28.40 9.94 4.65
N LEU A 479 -28.66 8.70 4.22
CA LEU A 479 -29.76 7.89 4.73
C LEU A 479 -29.44 7.21 6.06
N LYS A 480 -28.16 6.98 6.36
CA LYS A 480 -27.67 6.44 7.64
C LYS A 480 -28.35 5.14 8.07
N LYS A 481 -28.69 4.28 7.11
CA LYS A 481 -29.46 3.04 7.36
C LYS A 481 -28.60 1.89 7.88
N ILE A 482 -27.32 1.87 7.53
CA ILE A 482 -26.35 0.86 7.96
C ILE A 482 -25.11 1.55 8.57
N TYR A 483 -24.30 0.83 9.33
CA TYR A 483 -23.12 1.39 9.99
C TYR A 483 -22.11 1.96 9.01
N LEU A 484 -21.87 1.28 7.88
CA LEU A 484 -20.99 1.75 6.80
C LEU A 484 -21.45 3.10 6.23
N THR A 485 -22.76 3.39 6.24
CA THR A 485 -23.33 4.66 5.77
C THR A 485 -23.66 5.65 6.89
N GLY A 486 -23.10 5.45 8.08
CA GLY A 486 -23.19 6.42 9.18
C GLY A 486 -24.41 6.26 10.09
N ARG A 487 -24.97 5.04 10.22
CA ARG A 487 -25.97 4.72 11.26
C ARG A 487 -25.47 5.06 12.66
N ARG A 488 -24.19 4.80 12.92
CA ARG A 488 -23.50 5.30 14.12
C ARG A 488 -23.05 6.74 13.88
N PRO A 489 -23.40 7.70 14.76
CA PRO A 489 -22.93 9.07 14.65
C PRO A 489 -21.40 9.16 14.61
N SER A 490 -20.89 10.13 13.84
CA SER A 490 -19.45 10.39 13.75
C SER A 490 -18.90 10.86 15.09
N VAL A 491 -17.74 10.34 15.51
CA VAL A 491 -16.95 10.87 16.63
C VAL A 491 -15.94 11.93 16.18
N VAL A 492 -15.87 12.22 14.88
CA VAL A 492 -14.96 13.20 14.29
C VAL A 492 -15.59 14.61 14.36
N PRO A 493 -14.84 15.64 14.80
CA PRO A 493 -15.30 17.02 14.72
C PRO A 493 -15.72 17.39 13.29
N GLN A 494 -16.93 17.91 13.15
CA GLN A 494 -17.46 18.31 11.84
C GLN A 494 -16.75 19.58 11.36
N LEU A 495 -16.29 19.58 10.12
CA LEU A 495 -15.62 20.73 9.52
C LEU A 495 -16.64 21.68 8.88
N ASP A 496 -16.34 22.98 8.96
CA ASP A 496 -17.04 23.98 8.16
C ASP A 496 -16.47 24.04 6.74
N ALA A 497 -17.11 24.83 5.87
CA ALA A 497 -16.71 24.95 4.47
C ALA A 497 -15.28 25.50 4.27
N VAL A 498 -14.78 26.33 5.19
CA VAL A 498 -13.44 26.91 5.09
C VAL A 498 -12.39 25.85 5.42
N ALA A 499 -12.57 25.14 6.54
CA ALA A 499 -11.70 24.06 6.96
C ALA A 499 -11.71 22.90 5.94
N SER A 500 -12.87 22.52 5.42
CA SER A 500 -12.97 21.50 4.35
C SER A 500 -12.19 21.91 3.10
N ASN A 501 -12.32 23.16 2.65
CA ASN A 501 -11.58 23.65 1.49
C ASN A 501 -10.07 23.72 1.74
N ALA A 502 -9.62 24.04 2.96
CA ALA A 502 -8.20 24.00 3.32
C ALA A 502 -7.62 22.59 3.14
N LEU A 503 -8.34 21.54 3.56
CA LEU A 503 -7.91 20.17 3.34
C LEU A 503 -7.87 19.78 1.85
N ILE A 504 -8.80 20.28 1.03
CA ILE A 504 -8.73 20.11 -0.43
C ILE A 504 -7.44 20.75 -0.99
N GLN A 505 -7.04 21.92 -0.49
CA GLN A 505 -5.79 22.56 -0.91
C GLN A 505 -4.54 21.77 -0.47
N ASP A 506 -4.57 21.11 0.69
CA ASP A 506 -3.46 20.26 1.14
C ASP A 506 -3.17 19.07 0.20
N GLY A 507 -4.21 18.57 -0.49
CA GLY A 507 -4.11 17.51 -1.49
C GLY A 507 -3.46 17.91 -2.82
N ARG A 508 -3.40 19.22 -3.13
CA ARG A 508 -2.97 19.70 -4.45
C ARG A 508 -1.45 19.66 -4.65
N GLY A 509 -1.05 19.81 -5.91
CA GLY A 509 0.35 20.01 -6.30
C GLY A 509 1.17 18.74 -6.48
N TRP A 510 0.52 17.60 -6.68
CA TRP A 510 1.16 16.32 -6.95
C TRP A 510 0.40 15.51 -7.98
N ASN A 511 1.14 14.93 -8.92
CA ASN A 511 0.73 13.79 -9.72
C ASN A 511 1.96 12.96 -10.11
N ASN A 512 1.75 11.82 -10.75
CA ASN A 512 2.84 10.91 -11.12
C ASN A 512 3.80 11.47 -12.20
N LYS A 513 3.36 12.47 -12.97
CA LYS A 513 4.17 13.15 -14.00
C LYS A 513 4.89 14.40 -13.47
N ASP A 514 4.25 15.15 -12.57
CA ASP A 514 4.77 16.36 -11.93
C ASP A 514 4.52 16.33 -10.42
N ARG A 515 5.63 16.20 -9.67
CA ARG A 515 5.66 16.09 -8.21
C ARG A 515 6.15 17.35 -7.52
N HIS A 516 6.53 18.39 -8.26
CA HIS A 516 7.38 19.46 -7.72
C HIS A 516 6.94 20.87 -8.09
N SER A 517 6.41 21.11 -9.29
CA SER A 517 6.24 22.49 -9.80
C SER A 517 5.38 23.37 -8.90
N PHE A 518 4.34 22.81 -8.27
CA PHE A 518 3.49 23.54 -7.34
C PHE A 518 4.27 24.06 -6.13
N TYR A 519 5.03 23.20 -5.44
CA TYR A 519 5.81 23.60 -4.26
C TYR A 519 7.01 24.47 -4.65
N ASP A 520 7.64 24.22 -5.79
CA ASP A 520 8.75 25.04 -6.30
C ASP A 520 8.29 26.51 -6.53
N SER A 521 7.02 26.73 -6.86
CA SER A 521 6.41 28.05 -7.08
C SER A 521 6.11 28.86 -5.81
N LEU A 522 6.00 28.22 -4.63
CA LEU A 522 5.69 28.87 -3.35
C LEU A 522 6.89 29.69 -2.85
N ASP A 523 6.69 30.76 -2.09
CA ASP A 523 7.79 31.51 -1.48
C ASP A 523 8.38 30.83 -0.23
N ALA A 524 9.41 31.44 0.37
CA ALA A 524 10.12 30.89 1.53
C ALA A 524 9.22 30.79 2.78
N ASP A 525 8.36 31.78 3.01
CA ASP A 525 7.48 31.84 4.18
C ASP A 525 6.37 30.80 4.06
N GLN A 526 5.80 30.63 2.85
CA GLN A 526 4.82 29.59 2.55
C GLN A 526 5.40 28.18 2.72
N ILE A 527 6.66 27.96 2.35
CA ILE A 527 7.32 26.66 2.58
C ILE A 527 7.53 26.43 4.07
N LEU A 528 7.95 27.44 4.83
CA LEU A 528 8.13 27.34 6.28
C LEU A 528 6.80 27.07 7.00
N GLU A 529 5.71 27.73 6.60
CA GLU A 529 4.36 27.48 7.10
C GLU A 529 3.93 26.02 6.84
N ARG A 530 4.19 25.51 5.62
CA ARG A 530 3.83 24.14 5.24
C ARG A 530 4.63 23.07 5.99
N LEU A 531 5.83 23.36 6.48
CA LEU A 531 6.52 22.48 7.42
C LEU A 531 5.76 22.34 8.76
N GLY A 532 4.93 23.31 9.12
CA GLY A 532 4.03 23.25 10.28
C GLY A 532 2.70 22.53 10.03
N SER A 533 2.46 22.02 8.82
CA SER A 533 1.17 21.42 8.47
C SER A 533 0.84 20.18 9.30
N TRP A 534 -0.45 19.98 9.60
CA TRP A 534 -0.98 18.74 10.18
C TRP A 534 -0.66 17.52 9.29
N SER A 535 -0.63 17.72 7.97
CA SER A 535 -0.45 16.65 6.99
C SER A 535 1.03 16.27 6.87
N PRO A 536 1.41 15.00 7.17
CA PRO A 536 2.77 14.53 6.96
C PRO A 536 3.22 14.61 5.49
N ILE A 537 2.28 14.55 4.54
CA ILE A 537 2.54 14.62 3.10
C ILE A 537 2.92 16.06 2.71
N VAL A 538 2.19 17.05 3.23
CA VAL A 538 2.51 18.47 2.99
C VAL A 538 3.88 18.83 3.56
N ARG A 539 4.19 18.35 4.77
CA ARG A 539 5.52 18.54 5.39
C ARG A 539 6.63 17.89 4.57
N GLU A 540 6.40 16.69 4.04
CA GLU A 540 7.36 15.97 3.20
C GLU A 540 7.61 16.71 1.87
N ARG A 541 6.55 17.14 1.18
CA ARG A 541 6.66 17.91 -0.07
C ARG A 541 7.40 19.23 0.12
N ALA A 542 7.12 19.95 1.22
CA ALA A 542 7.87 21.14 1.60
C ALA A 542 9.36 20.83 1.88
N SER A 543 9.64 19.75 2.63
CA SER A 543 11.01 19.30 2.95
C SER A 543 11.83 18.95 1.70
N ILE A 544 11.23 18.23 0.75
CA ILE A 544 11.86 17.90 -0.55
C ILE A 544 12.19 19.17 -1.34
N THR A 545 11.30 20.16 -1.31
CA THR A 545 11.49 21.45 -2.00
C THR A 545 12.70 22.21 -1.44
N LEU A 546 12.89 22.19 -0.10
CA LEU A 546 14.09 22.74 0.53
C LEU A 546 15.37 22.04 0.07
N ALA A 547 15.37 20.70 0.05
CA ALA A 547 16.53 19.93 -0.37
C ALA A 547 16.93 20.20 -1.83
N ARG A 548 15.95 20.51 -2.70
CA ARG A 548 16.14 20.88 -4.11
C ARG A 548 16.72 22.27 -4.33
N GLY A 549 16.85 23.09 -3.28
CA GLY A 549 17.57 24.36 -3.32
C GLY A 549 16.72 25.61 -3.06
N LYS A 550 15.46 25.46 -2.61
CA LYS A 550 14.66 26.60 -2.15
C LYS A 550 15.36 27.26 -0.95
N GLN A 551 15.56 28.57 -1.03
CA GLN A 551 16.27 29.32 -0.01
C GLN A 551 15.34 29.63 1.17
N VAL A 552 15.35 28.75 2.18
CA VAL A 552 14.82 29.02 3.51
C VAL A 552 15.99 29.07 4.49
N PRO A 553 16.09 30.07 5.38
CA PRO A 553 17.17 30.12 6.36
C PRO A 553 17.17 28.87 7.25
N LEU A 554 18.31 28.15 7.29
CA LEU A 554 18.45 26.95 8.12
C LEU A 554 18.12 27.23 9.60
N LEU A 555 18.46 28.43 10.09
CA LEU A 555 18.14 28.84 11.46
C LEU A 555 16.63 28.79 11.74
N SER A 556 15.80 29.23 10.80
CA SER A 556 14.34 29.19 10.94
C SER A 556 13.83 27.75 11.05
N VAL A 557 14.41 26.80 10.29
CA VAL A 557 14.07 25.38 10.41
C VAL A 557 14.53 24.79 11.75
N ILE A 558 15.70 25.21 12.26
CA ILE A 558 16.21 24.78 13.57
C ILE A 558 15.32 25.31 14.70
N GLU A 559 14.88 26.57 14.63
CA GLU A 559 13.97 27.19 15.62
C GLU A 559 12.64 26.42 15.74
N MET A 560 12.14 25.85 14.64
CA MET A 560 10.93 25.03 14.66
C MET A 560 11.06 23.75 15.50
N LEU A 561 12.27 23.25 15.77
CA LEU A 561 12.49 22.10 16.67
C LEU A 561 12.01 22.39 18.11
N GLU A 562 11.88 23.67 18.48
CA GLU A 562 11.39 24.13 19.79
C GLU A 562 9.94 24.66 19.76
N SER A 563 9.25 24.52 18.62
CA SER A 563 7.86 24.97 18.47
C SER A 563 6.91 24.32 19.49
N PRO A 564 5.87 25.00 20.00
CA PRO A 564 4.84 24.35 20.80
C PRO A 564 3.99 23.35 20.00
N SER A 565 3.96 23.44 18.67
CA SER A 565 3.29 22.45 17.80
C SER A 565 4.21 21.26 17.54
N ILE A 566 3.71 20.05 17.82
CA ILE A 566 4.43 18.81 17.54
C ILE A 566 4.59 18.57 16.04
N GLU A 567 3.62 19.02 15.24
CA GLU A 567 3.62 18.94 13.78
C GLU A 567 4.76 19.77 13.17
N ALA A 568 4.97 20.99 13.69
CA ALA A 568 6.10 21.83 13.29
C ALA A 568 7.45 21.20 13.66
N ARG A 569 7.55 20.53 14.82
CA ARG A 569 8.77 19.78 15.19
C ARG A 569 9.00 18.59 14.24
N TYR A 570 7.96 17.87 13.84
CA TYR A 570 8.08 16.82 12.83
C TYR A 570 8.55 17.37 11.48
N GLY A 571 7.96 18.47 11.02
CA GLY A 571 8.37 19.11 9.77
C GLY A 571 9.80 19.60 9.80
N ALA A 572 10.25 20.15 10.92
CA ALA A 572 11.65 20.52 11.12
C ALA A 572 12.57 19.30 10.98
N CYS A 573 12.27 18.18 11.66
CA CYS A 573 13.05 16.96 11.50
C CYS A 573 13.03 16.43 10.05
N GLN A 574 11.88 16.41 9.37
CA GLN A 574 11.76 16.00 7.96
C GLN A 574 12.60 16.87 7.03
N ALA A 575 12.58 18.20 7.23
CA ALA A 575 13.40 19.13 6.48
C ALA A 575 14.90 18.87 6.69
N LEU A 576 15.32 18.65 7.94
CA LEU A 576 16.72 18.37 8.28
C LEU A 576 17.19 17.01 7.74
N ILE A 577 16.33 15.98 7.73
CA ILE A 577 16.56 14.70 7.03
C ILE A 577 16.84 14.96 5.53
N ALA A 578 15.96 15.72 4.87
CA ALA A 578 16.08 16.00 3.44
C ALA A 578 17.34 16.84 3.11
N MET A 579 17.76 17.74 4.01
CA MET A 579 18.96 18.57 3.87
C MET A 579 20.27 17.81 4.10
N ARG A 580 20.23 16.65 4.77
CA ARG A 580 21.39 15.79 5.06
C ARG A 580 22.53 16.57 5.73
N GLY A 581 23.79 16.38 5.29
CA GLY A 581 24.97 17.04 5.88
C GLY A 581 24.91 18.57 5.94
N LYS A 582 24.06 19.24 5.15
CA LYS A 582 23.84 20.71 5.26
C LYS A 582 23.21 21.11 6.60
N ALA A 583 22.53 20.18 7.26
CA ALA A 583 21.87 20.37 8.55
C ALA A 583 22.82 20.14 9.76
N ALA A 584 24.14 20.05 9.57
CA ALA A 584 25.09 19.87 10.67
C ALA A 584 24.94 20.86 11.85
N PRO A 585 24.57 22.14 11.66
CA PRO A 585 24.29 23.05 12.78
C PRO A 585 23.13 22.61 13.69
N ALA A 586 22.27 21.68 13.25
CA ALA A 586 21.11 21.20 14.00
C ALA A 586 21.42 20.01 14.94
N VAL A 587 22.67 19.53 15.00
CA VAL A 587 22.99 18.30 15.77
C VAL A 587 22.63 18.40 17.24
N GLU A 588 23.04 19.44 17.97
CA GLU A 588 22.71 19.58 19.40
C GLU A 588 21.20 19.79 19.64
N PRO A 589 20.49 20.66 18.89
CA PRO A 589 19.03 20.73 18.96
C PRO A 589 18.33 19.37 18.75
N LEU A 590 18.75 18.60 17.75
CA LEU A 590 18.20 17.27 17.45
C LEU A 590 18.52 16.25 18.56
N ARG A 591 19.75 16.26 19.07
CA ARG A 591 20.17 15.40 20.17
C ARG A 591 19.30 15.60 21.42
N LYS A 592 18.96 16.84 21.76
CA LYS A 592 18.02 17.15 22.86
C LYS A 592 16.66 16.47 22.68
N LEU A 593 16.17 16.34 21.44
CA LEU A 593 14.90 15.69 21.15
C LEU A 593 14.91 14.17 21.34
N LEU A 594 16.10 13.53 21.43
CA LEU A 594 16.21 12.10 21.76
C LEU A 594 15.64 11.77 23.14
N GLY A 595 15.56 12.74 24.06
CA GLY A 595 14.94 12.61 25.38
C GLY A 595 13.46 13.03 25.43
N HIS A 596 12.82 13.38 24.31
CA HIS A 596 11.44 13.86 24.30
C HIS A 596 10.44 12.73 24.62
N THR A 597 9.27 13.05 25.20
CA THR A 597 8.26 12.04 25.58
C THR A 597 7.54 11.41 24.38
N ASP A 598 7.34 12.19 23.32
CA ASP A 598 6.78 11.71 22.05
C ASP A 598 7.74 10.75 21.34
N LEU A 599 7.27 9.52 21.09
CA LEU A 599 8.03 8.44 20.47
C LEU A 599 8.42 8.74 19.02
N TRP A 600 7.54 9.35 18.24
CA TRP A 600 7.81 9.60 16.82
C TRP A 600 8.81 10.73 16.64
N LEU A 601 8.79 11.73 17.53
CA LEU A 601 9.75 12.82 17.50
C LEU A 601 11.17 12.32 17.82
N ARG A 602 11.31 11.42 18.80
CA ARG A 602 12.60 10.75 19.08
C ARG A 602 13.11 10.01 17.83
N ILE A 603 12.23 9.25 17.17
CA ILE A 603 12.58 8.51 15.95
C ILE A 603 13.01 9.47 14.83
N LYS A 604 12.25 10.54 14.58
CA LYS A 604 12.57 11.50 13.52
C LYS A 604 13.84 12.30 13.80
N ALA A 605 14.12 12.60 15.08
CA ALA A 605 15.39 13.20 15.48
C ALA A 605 16.57 12.24 15.24
N ALA A 606 16.44 10.96 15.60
CA ALA A 606 17.47 9.95 15.32
C ALA A 606 17.73 9.76 13.81
N GLU A 607 16.67 9.75 12.99
CA GLU A 607 16.77 9.69 11.53
C GLU A 607 17.47 10.93 10.94
N ALA A 608 17.17 12.12 11.47
CA ALA A 608 17.84 13.36 11.08
C ALA A 608 19.33 13.34 11.42
N LEU A 609 19.70 12.89 12.64
CA LEU A 609 21.10 12.73 13.05
C LEU A 609 21.84 11.73 12.14
N ALA A 610 21.22 10.60 11.81
CA ALA A 610 21.79 9.64 10.86
C ALA A 610 21.98 10.23 9.46
N SER A 611 21.00 11.01 8.98
CA SER A 611 21.05 11.68 7.67
C SER A 611 22.10 12.79 7.58
N ILE A 612 22.40 13.46 8.70
CA ILE A 612 23.51 14.43 8.82
C ILE A 612 24.86 13.71 8.68
N GLY A 613 24.98 12.50 9.24
CA GLY A 613 26.16 11.65 9.13
C GLY A 613 27.28 12.04 10.09
N LYS A 614 28.52 12.11 9.59
CA LYS A 614 29.75 12.26 10.41
C LYS A 614 29.69 13.36 11.50
N PRO A 615 29.14 14.56 11.26
CA PRO A 615 29.02 15.58 12.32
C PRO A 615 28.22 15.12 13.55
N ALA A 616 27.27 14.19 13.37
CA ALA A 616 26.43 13.64 14.42
C ALA A 616 27.01 12.39 15.09
N SER A 617 28.19 11.88 14.70
CA SER A 617 28.72 10.61 15.21
C SER A 617 28.89 10.54 16.74
N HIS A 618 29.04 11.68 17.40
CA HIS A 618 29.16 11.72 18.87
C HIS A 618 27.84 11.40 19.60
N THR A 619 26.68 11.37 18.90
CA THR A 619 25.38 10.99 19.47
C THR A 619 25.12 9.48 19.45
N VAL A 620 26.02 8.69 18.85
CA VAL A 620 25.87 7.23 18.71
C VAL A 620 25.61 6.52 20.04
N PRO A 621 26.32 6.82 21.16
CA PRO A 621 26.06 6.15 22.44
C PRO A 621 24.59 6.25 22.89
N GLU A 622 24.01 7.45 22.83
CA GLU A 622 22.61 7.69 23.20
C GLU A 622 21.63 6.95 22.29
N LEU A 623 21.93 6.85 21.00
CA LEU A 623 21.11 6.09 20.05
C LEU A 623 21.16 4.58 20.33
N LEU A 624 22.32 4.04 20.72
CA LEU A 624 22.44 2.63 21.11
C LEU A 624 21.65 2.34 22.40
N GLU A 625 21.74 3.21 23.39
CA GLU A 625 20.95 3.12 24.63
C GLU A 625 19.45 3.14 24.33
N LEU A 626 18.98 4.07 23.50
CA LEU A 626 17.57 4.16 23.11
C LEU A 626 17.09 2.93 22.33
N LEU A 627 17.94 2.33 21.49
CA LEU A 627 17.59 1.10 20.77
C LEU A 627 17.41 -0.08 21.74
N ALA A 628 18.22 -0.14 22.79
CA ALA A 628 18.15 -1.17 23.82
C ALA A 628 16.92 -1.05 24.75
N GLN A 629 16.30 0.14 24.82
CA GLN A 629 15.09 0.35 25.63
C GLN A 629 13.86 -0.33 25.03
N VAL A 630 13.06 -0.97 25.88
CA VAL A 630 11.81 -1.64 25.52
C VAL A 630 10.67 -1.06 26.36
N ASP A 631 9.62 -0.57 25.70
CA ASP A 631 8.40 -0.07 26.34
C ASP A 631 7.19 -0.86 25.82
N PRO A 632 6.84 -2.00 26.44
CA PRO A 632 5.72 -2.83 25.97
C PRO A 632 4.35 -2.15 26.07
N GLN A 633 4.23 -1.04 26.82
CA GLN A 633 2.95 -0.36 27.03
C GLN A 633 2.70 0.68 25.93
N ASN A 634 3.66 1.58 25.69
CA ASN A 634 3.51 2.66 24.72
C ASN A 634 4.15 2.36 23.36
N ASP A 635 5.09 1.41 23.31
CA ASP A 635 5.72 0.89 22.10
C ASP A 635 5.67 -0.64 22.01
N PRO A 636 4.47 -1.25 22.02
CA PRO A 636 4.29 -2.70 22.11
C PRO A 636 4.92 -3.48 20.94
N ARG A 637 5.24 -2.82 19.84
CA ARG A 637 5.89 -3.42 18.66
C ARG A 637 7.38 -3.10 18.56
N GLY A 638 7.94 -2.33 19.50
CA GLY A 638 9.34 -1.92 19.47
C GLY A 638 9.68 -1.07 18.24
N MET A 639 8.81 -0.13 17.87
CA MET A 639 9.02 0.79 16.76
C MET A 639 10.23 1.69 16.99
N GLN A 640 10.48 2.18 18.21
CA GLN A 640 11.72 2.92 18.51
C GLN A 640 12.94 2.08 18.14
N GLN A 641 13.03 0.87 18.70
CA GLN A 641 14.09 -0.08 18.39
C GLN A 641 14.19 -0.34 16.87
N ARG A 642 13.05 -0.52 16.19
CA ARG A 642 12.97 -0.78 14.76
C ARG A 642 13.62 0.34 13.94
N TYR A 643 13.18 1.59 14.11
CA TYR A 643 13.67 2.71 13.32
C TYR A 643 15.11 3.10 13.70
N LEU A 644 15.49 2.96 14.97
CA LEU A 644 16.88 3.19 15.39
C LEU A 644 17.82 2.13 14.82
N THR A 645 17.33 0.90 14.61
CA THR A 645 18.10 -0.14 13.92
C THR A 645 18.41 0.27 12.47
N PHE A 646 17.47 0.92 11.77
CA PHE A 646 17.74 1.48 10.45
C PHE A 646 18.75 2.64 10.51
N ALA A 647 18.50 3.61 11.39
CA ALA A 647 19.37 4.79 11.55
C ALA A 647 20.82 4.42 11.87
N LEU A 648 21.05 3.38 12.68
CA LEU A 648 22.38 2.93 13.07
C LEU A 648 22.99 1.94 12.09
N PHE A 649 22.23 0.96 11.61
CA PHE A 649 22.82 -0.25 11.00
C PHE A 649 22.40 -0.54 9.56
N GLU A 650 21.45 0.22 8.96
CA GLU A 650 21.00 -0.01 7.58
C GLU A 650 22.18 -0.01 6.60
N ASN A 651 22.25 -1.02 5.75
CA ASN A 651 23.43 -1.24 4.92
C ASN A 651 23.69 -0.06 3.96
N GLY A 652 24.83 0.60 4.13
CA GLY A 652 25.27 1.71 3.28
C GLY A 652 24.80 3.10 3.71
N GLU A 653 23.77 3.19 4.54
CA GLU A 653 23.14 4.44 4.98
C GLU A 653 23.22 4.67 6.49
N GLY A 654 23.15 3.61 7.31
CA GLY A 654 23.20 3.70 8.77
C GLY A 654 24.56 4.18 9.27
N MET A 655 24.55 4.93 10.38
CA MET A 655 25.73 5.59 10.96
C MET A 655 26.90 4.65 11.24
N LEU A 656 26.61 3.39 11.59
CA LEU A 656 27.54 2.33 11.98
C LEU A 656 27.63 1.21 10.93
N SER A 657 27.00 1.38 9.77
CA SER A 657 26.92 0.31 8.76
C SER A 657 28.27 -0.06 8.13
N ARG A 658 29.24 0.87 8.12
CA ARG A 658 30.55 0.73 7.45
C ARG A 658 31.74 0.54 8.39
N SER A 659 31.60 0.93 9.67
CA SER A 659 32.65 0.79 10.69
C SER A 659 32.01 0.87 12.08
N LEU A 660 32.61 0.15 13.03
CA LEU A 660 32.29 0.16 14.46
C LEU A 660 33.44 0.72 15.30
N ASP A 661 34.40 1.41 14.67
CA ASP A 661 35.57 1.95 15.36
C ASP A 661 35.16 3.04 16.37
N GLY A 662 35.65 2.92 17.60
CA GLY A 662 35.35 3.87 18.68
C GLY A 662 33.95 3.74 19.28
N VAL A 663 33.16 2.73 18.88
CA VAL A 663 31.88 2.40 19.52
C VAL A 663 32.14 1.64 20.82
N ASP A 664 31.39 1.97 21.88
CA ASP A 664 31.42 1.22 23.14
C ASP A 664 30.84 -0.18 22.94
N ASP A 665 31.64 -1.20 23.27
CA ASP A 665 31.28 -2.60 23.03
C ASP A 665 30.04 -3.02 23.83
N GLU A 666 29.88 -2.56 25.08
CA GLU A 666 28.75 -2.96 25.93
C GLU A 666 27.44 -2.35 25.42
N LEU A 667 27.44 -1.06 25.11
CA LEU A 667 26.27 -0.39 24.50
C LEU A 667 25.88 -1.06 23.18
N LEU A 668 26.87 -1.37 22.33
CA LEU A 668 26.64 -2.09 21.09
C LEU A 668 26.02 -3.47 21.36
N TYR A 669 26.54 -4.24 22.30
CA TYR A 669 26.01 -5.57 22.59
C TYR A 669 24.58 -5.53 23.12
N GLN A 670 24.27 -4.58 24.00
CA GLN A 670 22.90 -4.39 24.51
C GLN A 670 21.93 -4.03 23.39
N ALA A 671 22.31 -3.07 22.54
CA ALA A 671 21.53 -2.66 21.38
C ALA A 671 21.28 -3.83 20.42
N VAL A 672 22.32 -4.57 20.02
CA VAL A 672 22.19 -5.69 19.07
C VAL A 672 21.31 -6.81 19.64
N ARG A 673 21.48 -7.18 20.91
CA ARG A 673 20.63 -8.19 21.56
C ARG A 673 19.17 -7.78 21.58
N ALA A 674 18.89 -6.49 21.79
CA ALA A 674 17.54 -5.96 21.78
C ALA A 674 16.98 -5.97 20.35
N GLY A 675 17.71 -5.43 19.37
CA GLY A 675 17.30 -5.37 17.96
C GLY A 675 17.07 -6.73 17.31
N LEU A 676 17.85 -7.76 17.66
CA LEU A 676 17.63 -9.14 17.19
C LEU A 676 16.31 -9.75 17.67
N LYS A 677 15.66 -9.17 18.68
CA LYS A 677 14.35 -9.59 19.18
C LYS A 677 13.19 -8.79 18.57
N ASN A 678 13.47 -7.78 17.73
CA ASN A 678 12.43 -6.94 17.14
C ASN A 678 11.40 -7.77 16.38
N GLN A 679 10.15 -7.32 16.32
CA GLN A 679 9.10 -8.09 15.66
C GLN A 679 9.21 -8.06 14.13
N ASP A 680 9.91 -7.07 13.58
CA ASP A 680 10.13 -6.85 12.14
C ASP A 680 11.40 -7.54 11.61
N GLY A 681 11.21 -8.40 10.60
CA GLY A 681 12.31 -9.12 9.94
C GLY A 681 13.31 -8.18 9.25
N ARG A 682 12.83 -7.06 8.70
CA ARG A 682 13.71 -6.08 8.04
C ARG A 682 14.64 -5.40 9.05
N ALA A 683 14.12 -4.94 10.19
CA ALA A 683 14.95 -4.39 11.26
C ALA A 683 16.01 -5.38 11.75
N ARG A 684 15.64 -6.64 11.98
CA ARG A 684 16.66 -7.66 12.31
C ARG A 684 17.71 -7.78 11.20
N GLY A 685 17.30 -7.74 9.93
CA GLY A 685 18.19 -7.80 8.76
C GLY A 685 19.28 -6.73 8.72
N SER A 686 18.97 -5.48 9.11
CA SER A 686 19.94 -4.38 9.11
C SER A 686 21.14 -4.64 10.04
N LEU A 687 20.95 -5.42 11.11
CA LEU A 687 22.04 -5.82 12.03
C LEU A 687 23.09 -6.72 11.39
N GLY A 688 22.86 -7.24 10.18
CA GLY A 688 23.89 -7.97 9.43
C GLY A 688 25.16 -7.12 9.19
N SER A 689 25.06 -5.79 9.18
CA SER A 689 26.24 -4.91 9.11
C SER A 689 27.16 -5.07 10.32
N VAL A 690 26.63 -5.37 11.50
CA VAL A 690 27.42 -5.64 12.70
C VAL A 690 28.27 -6.89 12.53
N TYR A 691 27.71 -7.95 11.93
CA TYR A 691 28.41 -9.23 11.71
C TYR A 691 29.60 -9.07 10.77
N ARG A 692 29.51 -8.14 9.82
CA ARG A 692 30.57 -7.84 8.86
C ARG A 692 31.71 -7.00 9.47
N ASN A 693 31.40 -6.15 10.44
CA ASN A 693 32.34 -5.17 10.98
C ASN A 693 32.96 -5.59 12.33
N LEU A 694 32.36 -6.49 13.11
CA LEU A 694 32.96 -7.00 14.35
C LEU A 694 34.04 -8.05 14.08
N SER A 695 35.08 -8.05 14.92
CA SER A 695 36.12 -9.08 14.91
C SER A 695 35.63 -10.41 15.49
N SER A 696 36.39 -11.48 15.24
CA SER A 696 36.07 -12.82 15.73
C SER A 696 36.00 -12.95 17.25
N GLU A 697 36.79 -12.16 17.99
CA GLU A 697 36.75 -12.17 19.44
C GLU A 697 35.56 -11.36 19.96
N LYS A 698 35.31 -10.18 19.37
CA LYS A 698 34.23 -9.28 19.81
C LYS A 698 32.83 -9.79 19.45
N ILE A 699 32.68 -10.69 18.50
CA ILE A 699 31.37 -11.25 18.16
C ILE A 699 30.91 -12.34 19.15
N LYS A 700 31.84 -12.97 19.90
CA LYS A 700 31.53 -14.09 20.82
C LYS A 700 30.39 -13.81 21.81
N PRO A 701 30.33 -12.63 22.47
CA PRO A 701 29.25 -12.31 23.42
C PRO A 701 27.85 -12.21 22.80
N LEU A 702 27.75 -12.10 21.47
CA LEU A 702 26.51 -12.02 20.73
C LEU A 702 26.04 -13.35 20.15
N LEU A 703 26.93 -14.37 20.07
CA LEU A 703 26.62 -15.65 19.44
C LEU A 703 25.32 -16.30 19.93
N PRO A 704 24.98 -16.31 21.25
CA PRO A 704 23.72 -16.89 21.70
C PRO A 704 22.48 -16.16 21.14
N ALA A 705 22.51 -14.83 21.09
CA ALA A 705 21.42 -14.03 20.54
C ALA A 705 21.31 -14.18 19.02
N ILE A 706 22.46 -14.28 18.34
CA ILE A 706 22.50 -14.52 16.88
C ILE A 706 21.94 -15.91 16.57
N HIS A 707 22.36 -16.94 17.30
CA HIS A 707 21.81 -18.29 17.15
C HIS A 707 20.30 -18.31 17.39
N GLN A 708 19.81 -17.64 18.43
CA GLN A 708 18.37 -17.50 18.66
C GLN A 708 17.66 -16.85 17.46
N ALA A 709 18.21 -15.76 16.89
CA ALA A 709 17.62 -15.09 15.73
C ALA A 709 17.65 -15.93 14.44
N ILE A 710 18.59 -16.87 14.30
CA ILE A 710 18.60 -17.88 13.22
C ILE A 710 17.45 -18.87 13.39
N ILE A 711 17.19 -19.28 14.63
CA ILE A 711 16.21 -20.33 14.94
C ILE A 711 14.78 -19.78 14.98
N GLU A 712 14.60 -18.60 15.56
CA GLU A 712 13.31 -17.95 15.80
C GLU A 712 13.09 -16.83 14.78
N PRO A 713 12.31 -17.07 13.70
CA PRO A 713 12.00 -16.02 12.75
C PRO A 713 11.22 -14.89 13.41
N ALA A 714 11.34 -13.69 12.83
CA ALA A 714 10.54 -12.56 13.27
C ALA A 714 9.04 -12.87 13.11
N PRO A 715 8.19 -12.49 14.09
CA PRO A 715 6.77 -12.80 14.06
C PRO A 715 6.01 -12.03 12.97
N SER A 716 6.47 -10.84 12.58
CA SER A 716 5.89 -10.14 11.43
C SER A 716 6.59 -10.53 10.13
N GLY A 717 5.84 -11.17 9.24
CA GLY A 717 6.18 -11.33 7.83
C GLY A 717 7.08 -12.53 7.50
N GLU A 718 6.80 -13.15 6.36
CA GLU A 718 7.63 -14.19 5.76
C GLU A 718 8.69 -13.60 4.81
N MET A 719 8.41 -12.44 4.20
CA MET A 719 9.21 -11.79 3.16
C MET A 719 10.63 -11.43 3.59
N PHE A 720 10.82 -10.89 4.80
CA PHE A 720 12.13 -10.48 5.33
C PHE A 720 12.66 -11.44 6.40
N ALA A 721 12.13 -12.66 6.44
CA ALA A 721 12.48 -13.63 7.46
C ALA A 721 13.84 -14.30 7.20
N ASP A 722 14.47 -14.10 6.03
CA ASP A 722 15.69 -14.84 5.63
C ASP A 722 16.98 -14.11 5.97
N SER A 723 17.04 -12.80 5.74
CA SER A 723 18.28 -12.01 5.66
C SER A 723 19.19 -12.23 6.86
N ILE A 724 18.71 -11.94 8.08
CA ILE A 724 19.54 -12.07 9.29
C ILE A 724 19.89 -13.52 9.62
N ARG A 725 19.03 -14.48 9.23
CA ARG A 725 19.21 -15.90 9.52
C ARG A 725 20.34 -16.47 8.67
N VAL A 726 20.35 -16.16 7.37
CA VAL A 726 21.42 -16.54 6.45
C VAL A 726 22.75 -15.90 6.86
N GLU A 727 22.75 -14.59 7.16
CA GLU A 727 23.95 -13.90 7.65
C GLU A 727 24.48 -14.51 8.96
N GLY A 728 23.59 -14.88 9.88
CA GLY A 728 23.94 -15.57 11.11
C GLY A 728 24.57 -16.95 10.85
N LEU A 729 24.03 -17.74 9.92
CA LEU A 729 24.60 -19.05 9.56
C LEU A 729 25.99 -18.91 8.94
N ARG A 730 26.19 -17.93 8.04
CA ARG A 730 27.52 -17.61 7.49
C ARG A 730 28.50 -17.26 8.61
N LEU A 731 28.06 -16.48 9.60
CA LEU A 731 28.86 -16.09 10.74
C LEU A 731 29.23 -17.29 11.63
N LEU A 732 28.27 -18.15 12.00
CA LEU A 732 28.53 -19.35 12.80
C LEU A 732 29.55 -20.26 12.09
N ALA A 733 29.41 -20.44 10.77
CA ALA A 733 30.35 -21.23 9.97
C ALA A 733 31.75 -20.62 9.91
N LYS A 734 31.85 -19.29 9.74
CA LYS A 734 33.12 -18.55 9.78
C LYS A 734 33.85 -18.72 11.11
N HIS A 735 33.13 -18.79 12.22
CA HIS A 735 33.68 -18.96 13.57
C HIS A 735 33.69 -20.41 14.06
N ARG A 736 33.36 -21.37 13.19
CA ARG A 736 33.38 -22.81 13.50
C ARG A 736 32.51 -23.18 14.71
N ILE A 737 31.36 -22.52 14.85
CA ILE A 737 30.41 -22.80 15.93
C ILE A 737 29.63 -24.07 15.63
N GLU A 738 29.73 -25.08 16.50
CA GLU A 738 29.17 -26.44 16.33
C GLU A 738 27.67 -26.39 16.01
N ASP A 739 26.90 -25.59 16.76
CA ASP A 739 25.44 -25.44 16.64
C ASP A 739 24.99 -24.99 15.24
N GLY A 740 25.86 -24.32 14.47
CA GLY A 740 25.54 -23.87 13.12
C GLY A 740 25.30 -25.01 12.12
N ILE A 741 25.82 -26.21 12.39
CA ILE A 741 25.58 -27.41 11.57
C ILE A 741 24.08 -27.78 11.59
N ILE A 742 23.53 -27.94 12.79
CA ILE A 742 22.11 -28.30 12.98
C ILE A 742 21.21 -27.14 12.52
N ALA A 743 21.58 -25.90 12.82
CA ALA A 743 20.83 -24.73 12.40
C ALA A 743 20.73 -24.61 10.87
N CYS A 744 21.79 -24.92 10.11
CA CYS A 744 21.76 -24.96 8.64
C CYS A 744 20.73 -25.96 8.11
N VAL A 745 20.73 -27.18 8.64
CA VAL A 745 19.81 -28.25 8.20
C VAL A 745 18.36 -27.88 8.53
N ARG A 746 18.12 -27.41 9.76
CA ARG A 746 16.80 -26.97 10.20
C ARG A 746 16.28 -25.82 9.34
N TYR A 747 17.09 -24.79 9.11
CA TYR A 747 16.66 -23.66 8.29
C TYR A 747 16.44 -24.05 6.83
N THR A 748 17.25 -24.96 6.27
CA THR A 748 17.01 -25.47 4.90
C THR A 748 15.64 -26.14 4.80
N ARG A 749 15.16 -26.79 5.87
CA ARG A 749 13.82 -27.39 5.92
C ARG A 749 12.71 -26.36 6.14
N GLU A 750 12.91 -25.41 7.04
CA GLU A 750 11.88 -24.46 7.51
C GLU A 750 11.88 -23.12 6.76
N GLN A 751 12.75 -22.93 5.77
CA GLN A 751 12.81 -21.71 4.98
C GLN A 751 11.49 -21.44 4.26
N ASN A 752 11.20 -20.16 4.04
CA ASN A 752 10.13 -19.77 3.15
C ASN A 752 10.38 -20.28 1.72
N PRO A 753 9.33 -20.55 0.92
CA PRO A 753 9.50 -21.08 -0.43
C PRO A 753 10.12 -20.06 -1.39
N TRP A 754 9.99 -18.76 -1.10
CA TRP A 754 10.48 -17.65 -1.93
C TRP A 754 12.00 -17.74 -2.15
N ALA A 755 12.38 -17.92 -3.41
CA ALA A 755 13.76 -18.12 -3.84
C ALA A 755 14.50 -19.26 -3.09
N SER A 756 13.76 -20.22 -2.49
CA SER A 756 14.35 -21.32 -1.72
C SER A 756 15.23 -22.25 -2.56
N GLN A 757 15.02 -22.29 -3.89
CA GLN A 757 15.88 -23.00 -4.84
C GLN A 757 17.25 -22.33 -5.00
N GLU A 758 17.34 -21.01 -4.82
CA GLU A 758 18.61 -20.27 -4.85
C GLU A 758 19.26 -20.28 -3.46
N ARG A 759 18.45 -20.19 -2.41
CA ARG A 759 18.92 -20.18 -1.02
C ARG A 759 19.45 -21.55 -0.57
N THR A 760 18.81 -22.65 -0.96
CA THR A 760 19.27 -24.02 -0.61
C THR A 760 20.74 -24.27 -0.99
N PRO A 761 21.20 -24.01 -2.23
CA PRO A 761 22.62 -24.09 -2.60
C PRO A 761 23.54 -23.28 -1.70
N GLU A 762 23.10 -22.10 -1.29
CA GLU A 762 23.86 -21.24 -0.39
C GLU A 762 24.02 -21.87 1.00
N LEU A 763 22.93 -22.35 1.59
CA LEU A 763 22.93 -23.03 2.89
C LEU A 763 23.80 -24.30 2.87
N MET A 764 23.75 -25.04 1.76
CA MET A 764 24.60 -26.21 1.58
C MET A 764 26.09 -25.85 1.48
N LYS A 765 26.43 -24.73 0.83
CA LYS A 765 27.80 -24.22 0.79
C LYS A 765 28.31 -23.83 2.18
N ILE A 766 27.46 -23.23 3.01
CA ILE A 766 27.79 -22.92 4.41
C ILE A 766 28.06 -24.22 5.18
N LEU A 767 27.17 -25.21 5.06
CA LEU A 767 27.29 -26.50 5.74
C LEU A 767 28.57 -27.26 5.37
N LEU A 768 28.96 -27.24 4.09
CA LEU A 768 30.21 -27.88 3.61
C LEU A 768 31.46 -27.35 4.30
N SER A 769 31.46 -26.10 4.75
CA SER A 769 32.62 -25.52 5.40
C SER A 769 32.98 -26.21 6.72
N TYR A 770 32.04 -26.95 7.35
CA TYR A 770 32.27 -27.70 8.59
C TYR A 770 33.03 -29.02 8.40
N GLY A 771 33.34 -29.40 7.16
CA GLY A 771 34.18 -30.56 6.87
C GLY A 771 33.58 -31.89 7.38
N THR A 772 34.40 -32.73 8.00
CA THR A 772 33.98 -34.05 8.49
C THR A 772 32.88 -33.99 9.55
N HIS A 773 32.74 -32.91 10.30
CA HIS A 773 31.69 -32.75 11.31
C HIS A 773 30.29 -32.73 10.69
N ALA A 774 30.15 -32.29 9.44
CA ALA A 774 28.88 -32.31 8.73
C ALA A 774 28.39 -33.75 8.42
N LYS A 775 29.25 -34.77 8.55
CA LYS A 775 28.84 -36.19 8.39
C LYS A 775 27.76 -36.59 9.40
N ALA A 776 27.74 -35.94 10.57
CA ALA A 776 26.76 -36.21 11.62
C ALA A 776 25.31 -35.93 11.18
N VAL A 777 25.10 -35.07 10.16
CA VAL A 777 23.75 -34.67 9.68
C VAL A 777 23.38 -35.26 8.32
N ILE A 778 24.15 -36.22 7.79
CA ILE A 778 23.82 -36.93 6.53
C ILE A 778 22.43 -37.59 6.60
N PRO A 779 22.01 -38.25 7.70
CA PRO A 779 20.68 -38.85 7.77
C PRO A 779 19.56 -37.82 7.59
N GLU A 780 19.68 -36.63 8.19
CA GLU A 780 18.73 -35.54 8.08
C GLU A 780 18.73 -34.92 6.68
N LEU A 781 19.92 -34.72 6.07
CA LEU A 781 20.03 -34.24 4.69
C LEU A 781 19.41 -35.23 3.69
N THR A 782 19.55 -36.54 3.94
CA THR A 782 18.94 -37.56 3.09
C THR A 782 17.41 -37.45 3.13
N LYS A 783 16.83 -37.37 4.33
CA LYS A 783 15.39 -37.14 4.51
C LYS A 783 14.94 -35.83 3.86
N LEU A 784 15.75 -34.78 3.94
CA LEU A 784 15.45 -33.49 3.34
C LEU A 784 15.47 -33.53 1.81
N ALA A 785 16.44 -34.24 1.22
CA ALA A 785 16.50 -34.45 -0.22
C ALA A 785 15.28 -35.24 -0.73
N ASP A 786 14.89 -36.30 -0.02
CA ASP A 786 13.71 -37.09 -0.35
C ASP A 786 12.43 -36.25 -0.27
N TYR A 787 12.32 -35.39 0.75
CA TYR A 787 11.21 -34.46 0.86
C TYR A 787 11.15 -33.46 -0.30
N PHE A 788 12.27 -32.80 -0.63
CA PHE A 788 12.29 -31.88 -1.76
C PHE A 788 12.02 -32.57 -3.09
N GLU A 789 12.27 -33.88 -3.20
CA GLU A 789 11.98 -34.63 -4.42
C GLU A 789 10.49 -34.99 -4.55
N LYS A 790 9.75 -35.15 -3.44
CA LYS A 790 8.44 -35.82 -3.45
C LYS A 790 7.31 -35.11 -2.70
N ASP A 791 7.64 -34.37 -1.65
CA ASP A 791 6.68 -34.08 -0.57
C ASP A 791 6.55 -32.58 -0.25
N GLU A 792 7.24 -31.69 -0.97
CA GLU A 792 7.11 -30.24 -0.78
C GLU A 792 5.82 -29.71 -1.43
N PRO A 793 4.83 -29.26 -0.64
CA PRO A 793 3.54 -28.85 -1.18
C PRO A 793 3.64 -27.50 -1.89
N ASN A 794 2.86 -27.31 -2.95
CA ASN A 794 2.69 -26.03 -3.65
C ASN A 794 4.01 -25.41 -4.18
N PHE A 795 5.03 -26.23 -4.47
CA PHE A 795 6.29 -25.77 -5.05
C PHE A 795 6.51 -26.37 -6.45
N PRO A 796 7.11 -25.65 -7.43
CA PRO A 796 7.27 -26.16 -8.78
C PRO A 796 8.15 -27.43 -8.84
N PRO A 797 7.69 -28.54 -9.46
CA PRO A 797 8.42 -29.82 -9.47
C PRO A 797 9.86 -29.73 -10.02
N ALA A 798 10.11 -28.87 -11.01
CA ALA A 798 11.46 -28.68 -11.54
C ALA A 798 12.42 -28.05 -10.49
N LEU A 799 11.91 -27.13 -9.67
CA LEU A 799 12.68 -26.45 -8.63
C LEU A 799 12.85 -27.34 -7.39
N MET A 800 11.84 -28.16 -7.08
CA MET A 800 11.91 -29.27 -6.12
C MET A 800 13.08 -30.21 -6.42
N LEU A 801 13.15 -30.71 -7.67
CA LEU A 801 14.25 -31.57 -8.12
C LEU A 801 15.61 -30.87 -8.07
N MET A 802 15.66 -29.57 -8.38
CA MET A 802 16.90 -28.78 -8.26
C MET A 802 17.40 -28.72 -6.82
N LYS A 803 16.51 -28.48 -5.85
CA LYS A 803 16.83 -28.49 -4.41
C LYS A 803 17.29 -29.87 -3.96
N ALA A 804 16.55 -30.92 -4.30
CA ALA A 804 16.89 -32.30 -3.96
C ALA A 804 18.28 -32.68 -4.52
N LYS A 805 18.54 -32.39 -5.80
CA LYS A 805 19.84 -32.62 -6.45
C LYS A 805 20.96 -31.90 -5.71
N THR A 806 20.76 -30.63 -5.36
CA THR A 806 21.74 -29.83 -4.61
C THR A 806 22.08 -30.46 -3.26
N VAL A 807 21.07 -30.93 -2.52
CA VAL A 807 21.29 -31.60 -1.23
C VAL A 807 22.02 -32.93 -1.42
N ARG A 808 21.64 -33.76 -2.40
CA ARG A 808 22.33 -35.03 -2.70
C ARG A 808 23.79 -34.84 -3.15
N GLU A 809 24.08 -33.80 -3.93
CA GLU A 809 25.45 -33.42 -4.28
C GLU A 809 26.25 -32.98 -3.06
N THR A 810 25.60 -32.29 -2.12
CA THR A 810 26.22 -31.86 -0.88
C THR A 810 26.56 -33.04 0.02
N ILE A 811 25.66 -34.02 0.16
CA ILE A 811 25.93 -35.27 0.90
C ILE A 811 27.19 -35.96 0.37
N ARG A 812 27.30 -36.16 -0.96
CA ARG A 812 28.48 -36.78 -1.57
C ARG A 812 29.78 -36.02 -1.26
N LYS A 813 29.73 -34.69 -1.26
CA LYS A 813 30.88 -33.84 -0.90
C LYS A 813 31.23 -33.93 0.59
N ILE A 814 30.24 -34.03 1.48
CA ILE A 814 30.44 -34.23 2.92
C ILE A 814 31.07 -35.61 3.18
N GLU A 815 30.57 -36.68 2.54
CA GLU A 815 31.13 -38.04 2.64
C GLU A 815 32.60 -38.08 2.24
N ALA A 816 32.93 -37.42 1.13
CA ALA A 816 34.29 -37.30 0.61
C ALA A 816 35.18 -36.32 1.41
N SER A 817 34.62 -35.55 2.34
CA SER A 817 35.40 -34.59 3.13
C SER A 817 36.36 -35.29 4.07
N THR A 818 37.60 -34.81 4.10
CA THR A 818 38.69 -35.26 4.97
C THR A 818 39.17 -34.17 5.94
N GLU A 819 38.74 -32.93 5.75
CA GLU A 819 39.12 -31.80 6.60
C GLU A 819 38.29 -31.81 7.89
N THR A 820 38.94 -31.82 9.04
CA THR A 820 38.28 -31.80 10.36
C THR A 820 38.65 -30.50 11.08
N PRO A 821 38.00 -29.36 10.75
CA PRO A 821 38.28 -28.11 11.44
C PRO A 821 37.94 -28.20 12.92
N GLU A 822 38.68 -27.49 13.77
CA GLU A 822 38.34 -27.38 15.19
C GLU A 822 37.02 -26.61 15.35
N LEU A 823 36.11 -27.14 16.16
CA LEU A 823 34.82 -26.51 16.46
C LEU A 823 34.82 -25.93 17.86
N THR A 824 34.10 -24.82 18.01
CA THR A 824 33.83 -24.19 19.32
C THR A 824 32.35 -24.39 19.65
N PRO A 825 31.99 -24.84 20.87
CA PRO A 825 30.59 -24.93 21.26
C PRO A 825 30.01 -23.52 21.52
N LEU A 826 28.72 -23.32 21.24
CA LEU A 826 28.06 -22.03 21.46
C LEU A 826 28.01 -21.61 22.93
N GLN A 827 27.91 -22.58 23.85
CA GLN A 827 28.07 -22.41 25.29
C GLN A 827 29.16 -23.37 25.80
N PRO A 828 29.95 -22.98 26.83
CA PRO A 828 30.89 -23.89 27.46
C PRO A 828 30.13 -25.14 27.97
N LYS A 829 30.61 -26.33 27.58
CA LYS A 829 30.06 -27.61 28.02
C LYS A 829 30.31 -27.86 29.50
#